data_AF-A0A522BFU6-F1
#
_entry.id   AF-A0A522BFU6-F1
#
_cell.length_a   1.000
_cell.length_b   1.000
_cell.length_c   1.000
_cell.angle_alpha   90.00
_cell.angle_beta   90.00
_cell.angle_gamma   90.00
#
_symmetry.space_group_name_H-M   'P 1'
#
loop_
_entity.id
_entity.type
_entity.pdbx_description
1 polymer ?
#
loop_
_entity_poly.entity_id
_entity_poly.type
_entity_poly.pdbx_seq_one_letter_code
_entity_poly.pdbx_strand_id
1 'polypeptide(L)'
;MRRIFLPACTALTGLLAGLVVAVGTATPAAAEEVAERPADGVFAIEGHGWGHGRGMSQWGSQGAASLGRTADEITSFYYPGTTKTVLAPAPIRVLLSGDDGKDLVVHPAGGLTVTDLATGTRQTLPSGPTRWRVTVDSAGLHVQSLTGTTWSPYALGGGTTHGGPIRFGGPTFVRVDYANGTSRDYRGVVQAVKTGTTALASVVVLPLEDYLLGVVPRESPSSWRPAALQAQSIAARSYSANKRARVNGAGHWDICDTTACQVFGGSRLYTASGTTELEPASTTEAIRATAGVVRSYGGTPIFAEFSSSNGGWSTAGDFPYLKAQRDDWDGVVQNTVHSWKASLRATDLERRFPTLGTLKRIRVTARDGNGEWGGRVRTVVLEGVSSTGAPTSVTTTGAGVYNARPWPGSSDGLKSSWWRIVVAETGSRVTAQSAAPSLVRPPGASTGSLTATLENTGAAAWPVTGLHLAVASPPGEADPLAGGSTRPGAFVRNATRPGATTVEPGERADFVVRLDAAGVAAGTHGRAYRLRIGEGPVFGAAVSWTVPVADTVLTASYASAPVAAPGAAPATTGGPSPVFPDGRTVVVPRNGATTVRIELRNTGNLGWPAGASGPVLLGTSLPRNRVSAAAGDDWLSATRAARLAAPAAVAPGSTGTFDVALHGNGRPVGIAAEGFEPLWSGVGWIEDAARTLNVVRVDPAVSRLALLHAGPPATVSLANDASGRTELVVRLRNLGGQPWQVGTERLGTAGDAAFPLATTAWSSPSRPPALSLNANRPGTAAVHPGEIGEWRIPLSATGKATGSHRLVLQAVAGSGRYGPQVATDVTVTGLNAPRATPPRSTPLYKGSGSRFLGSR
;
A
#
# COMPACT_ATOMS: atom_id res chain seq x y z
N MET A 1 -32.92 -34.77 -48.79
CA MET A 1 -32.64 -36.16 -48.36
C MET A 1 -32.79 -36.19 -46.83
N ARG A 2 -33.98 -36.52 -46.27
CA ARG A 2 -34.44 -37.85 -45.78
C ARG A 2 -33.34 -38.54 -44.94
N ARG A 3 -33.51 -38.97 -43.68
CA ARG A 3 -34.57 -39.79 -43.02
C ARG A 3 -34.45 -39.57 -41.48
N ILE A 4 -35.48 -39.28 -40.66
CA ILE A 4 -36.59 -40.10 -40.11
C ILE A 4 -36.19 -41.49 -39.62
N PHE A 5 -36.35 -41.76 -38.32
CA PHE A 5 -36.97 -42.99 -37.78
C PHE A 5 -37.48 -42.78 -36.33
N LEU A 6 -38.79 -42.91 -36.15
CA LEU A 6 -39.46 -43.37 -34.92
C LEU A 6 -39.71 -44.89 -35.06
N PRO A 7 -39.99 -45.62 -33.96
CA PRO A 7 -41.37 -46.05 -33.79
C PRO A 7 -41.89 -46.01 -32.34
N ALA A 8 -43.20 -45.84 -32.23
CA ALA A 8 -44.01 -45.92 -31.02
C ALA A 8 -44.42 -47.37 -30.71
N CYS A 9 -44.74 -47.66 -29.45
CA CYS A 9 -45.78 -48.63 -29.11
C CYS A 9 -46.43 -48.40 -27.72
N THR A 10 -47.76 -48.35 -27.78
CA THR A 10 -48.79 -48.82 -26.81
C THR A 10 -49.08 -48.10 -25.48
N ALA A 11 -50.35 -47.65 -25.42
CA ALA A 11 -51.21 -47.32 -24.29
C ALA A 11 -51.26 -48.42 -23.19
N LEU A 12 -51.73 -48.21 -21.95
CA LEU A 12 -53.03 -47.66 -21.53
C LEU A 12 -53.05 -47.50 -19.98
N THR A 13 -53.91 -46.60 -19.49
CA THR A 13 -54.58 -46.54 -18.17
C THR A 13 -53.77 -46.34 -16.86
N GLY A 14 -54.13 -45.29 -16.10
CA GLY A 14 -53.83 -45.21 -14.66
C GLY A 14 -53.86 -43.80 -14.07
N LEU A 15 -55.01 -43.43 -13.52
CA LEU A 15 -55.31 -42.17 -12.83
C LEU A 15 -54.38 -41.92 -11.62
N LEU A 16 -53.68 -40.79 -11.55
CA LEU A 16 -53.31 -40.08 -10.30
C LEU A 16 -52.76 -38.68 -10.64
N ALA A 17 -53.60 -37.67 -10.41
CA ALA A 17 -53.19 -36.27 -10.43
C ALA A 17 -52.25 -36.00 -9.24
N GLY A 18 -50.95 -36.03 -9.49
CA GLY A 18 -49.92 -35.52 -8.58
C GLY A 18 -49.63 -34.07 -8.93
N LEU A 19 -50.14 -33.13 -8.13
CA LEU A 19 -49.77 -31.73 -8.16
C LEU A 19 -48.27 -31.60 -7.82
N VAL A 20 -47.40 -31.53 -8.82
CA VAL A 20 -46.01 -31.11 -8.61
C VAL A 20 -46.03 -29.59 -8.45
N VAL A 21 -46.18 -29.14 -7.21
CA VAL A 21 -45.79 -27.79 -6.83
C VAL A 21 -44.29 -27.73 -7.02
N ALA A 22 -43.86 -27.16 -8.14
CA ALA A 22 -42.49 -26.69 -8.28
C ALA A 22 -42.30 -25.58 -7.25
N VAL A 23 -41.78 -25.93 -6.08
CA VAL A 23 -41.29 -24.97 -5.10
C VAL A 23 -40.03 -24.37 -5.72
N GLY A 24 -40.22 -23.39 -6.59
CA GLY A 24 -39.15 -22.49 -6.98
C GLY A 24 -38.71 -21.79 -5.70
N THR A 25 -37.47 -22.03 -5.27
CA THR A 25 -36.84 -21.25 -4.22
C THR A 25 -36.66 -19.84 -4.77
N ALA A 26 -37.67 -18.99 -4.60
CA ALA A 26 -37.52 -17.55 -4.77
C ALA A 26 -36.43 -17.11 -3.81
N THR A 27 -35.31 -16.62 -4.34
CA THR A 27 -34.37 -15.83 -3.55
C THR A 27 -35.17 -14.70 -2.89
N PRO A 28 -35.16 -14.57 -1.55
CA PRO A 28 -35.92 -13.53 -0.89
C PRO A 28 -35.45 -12.18 -1.44
N ALA A 29 -36.39 -11.38 -1.96
CA ALA A 29 -36.12 -10.01 -2.36
C ALA A 29 -35.45 -9.30 -1.19
N ALA A 30 -34.29 -8.68 -1.42
CA ALA A 30 -33.66 -7.84 -0.41
C ALA A 30 -34.71 -6.85 0.09
N ALA A 31 -34.93 -6.80 1.41
CA ALA A 31 -35.93 -5.92 2.00
C ALA A 31 -35.69 -4.50 1.51
N GLU A 32 -36.75 -3.91 0.96
CA GLU A 32 -36.72 -2.55 0.43
C GLU A 32 -36.29 -1.56 1.52
N GLU A 33 -35.29 -0.73 1.22
CA GLU A 33 -34.85 0.31 2.16
C GLU A 33 -35.69 1.57 1.94
N VAL A 34 -36.41 1.98 2.97
CA VAL A 34 -37.33 3.11 2.92
C VAL A 34 -36.91 4.17 3.93
N ALA A 35 -36.81 5.43 3.49
CA ALA A 35 -36.52 6.57 4.34
C ALA A 35 -37.54 7.68 4.13
N GLU A 36 -38.25 8.03 5.19
CA GLU A 36 -39.10 9.22 5.23
C GLU A 36 -38.23 10.48 5.26
N ARG A 37 -38.75 11.58 4.69
CA ARG A 37 -38.07 12.88 4.72
C ARG A 37 -37.86 13.35 6.16
N PRO A 38 -36.61 13.60 6.57
CA PRO A 38 -36.31 14.22 7.86
C PRO A 38 -36.90 15.63 7.99
N ALA A 39 -37.19 16.06 9.22
CA ALA A 39 -37.79 17.37 9.48
C ALA A 39 -36.90 18.53 9.01
N ASP A 40 -35.57 18.38 9.12
CA ASP A 40 -34.58 19.34 8.61
C ASP A 40 -34.34 19.20 7.09
N GLY A 41 -34.94 18.19 6.45
CA GLY A 41 -34.80 17.90 5.03
C GLY A 41 -33.43 17.34 4.63
N VAL A 42 -32.61 16.88 5.57
CA VAL A 42 -31.26 16.36 5.29
C VAL A 42 -31.16 14.87 5.65
N PHE A 43 -30.94 14.03 4.65
CA PHE A 43 -30.64 12.63 4.85
C PHE A 43 -29.16 12.44 5.17
N ALA A 44 -28.85 11.76 6.26
CA ALA A 44 -27.51 11.27 6.55
C ALA A 44 -27.23 10.03 5.70
N ILE A 45 -26.06 9.98 5.05
CA ILE A 45 -25.69 8.93 4.10
C ILE A 45 -24.37 8.29 4.51
N GLU A 46 -24.29 6.97 4.41
CA GLU A 46 -23.04 6.20 4.43
C GLU A 46 -22.81 5.59 3.04
N GLY A 47 -21.56 5.51 2.62
CA GLY A 47 -21.22 5.02 1.29
C GLY A 47 -19.85 4.38 1.17
N HIS A 48 -19.66 3.66 0.06
CA HIS A 48 -18.42 2.99 -0.29
C HIS A 48 -17.88 3.40 -1.65
N GLY A 49 -16.55 3.38 -1.78
CA GLY A 49 -15.83 3.67 -3.01
C GLY A 49 -16.03 5.09 -3.57
N TRP A 50 -15.32 5.40 -4.65
CA TRP A 50 -15.44 6.66 -5.34
C TRP A 50 -15.32 6.46 -6.85
N GLY A 51 -16.36 6.89 -7.58
CA GLY A 51 -16.53 6.68 -9.01
C GLY A 51 -17.51 5.56 -9.34
N HIS A 52 -17.48 5.09 -10.59
CA HIS A 52 -18.46 4.13 -11.11
C HIS A 52 -18.16 2.67 -10.71
N GLY A 53 -16.95 2.37 -10.24
CA GLY A 53 -16.58 1.04 -9.74
C GLY A 53 -16.45 -0.05 -10.80
N ARG A 54 -16.37 0.29 -12.10
CA ARG A 54 -16.15 -0.69 -13.19
C ARG A 54 -14.67 -0.77 -13.53
N GLY A 55 -14.19 -1.98 -13.82
CA GLY A 55 -12.79 -2.23 -14.15
C GLY A 55 -11.85 -1.93 -12.98
N MET A 56 -10.71 -1.29 -13.26
CA MET A 56 -9.64 -1.15 -12.28
C MET A 56 -9.95 -0.14 -11.17
N SER A 57 -9.81 -0.57 -9.91
CA SER A 57 -9.73 0.36 -8.77
C SER A 57 -8.32 0.92 -8.69
N GLN A 58 -8.20 2.25 -8.65
CA GLN A 58 -6.89 2.90 -8.54
C GLN A 58 -6.29 2.65 -7.14
N TRP A 59 -7.10 2.80 -6.09
CA TRP A 59 -6.69 2.47 -4.73
C TRP A 59 -6.44 0.98 -4.53
N GLY A 60 -7.23 0.11 -5.17
CA GLY A 60 -6.98 -1.33 -5.15
C GLY A 60 -5.70 -1.71 -5.89
N SER A 61 -5.40 -1.08 -7.04
CA SER A 61 -4.11 -1.22 -7.73
C SER A 61 -2.93 -0.82 -6.84
N GLN A 62 -3.04 0.28 -6.10
CA GLN A 62 -2.04 0.69 -5.11
C GLN A 62 -1.92 -0.29 -3.93
N GLY A 63 -3.02 -0.84 -3.44
CA GLY A 63 -3.03 -1.90 -2.42
C GLY A 63 -2.39 -3.19 -2.90
N ALA A 64 -2.65 -3.60 -4.13
CA ALA A 64 -2.03 -4.77 -4.74
C ALA A 64 -0.52 -4.59 -4.90
N ALA A 65 -0.09 -3.41 -5.36
CA ALA A 65 1.31 -3.07 -5.50
C ALA A 65 2.04 -3.00 -4.15
N SER A 66 1.38 -2.57 -3.07
CA SER A 66 1.98 -2.59 -1.72
C SER A 66 2.18 -4.02 -1.18
N LEU A 67 1.39 -4.98 -1.66
CA LEU A 67 1.52 -6.42 -1.40
C LEU A 67 2.47 -7.12 -2.39
N GLY A 68 3.19 -6.38 -3.24
CA GLY A 68 4.19 -6.93 -4.15
C GLY A 68 3.64 -7.47 -5.47
N ARG A 69 2.37 -7.21 -5.81
CA ARG A 69 1.80 -7.60 -7.12
C ARG A 69 2.37 -6.77 -8.26
N THR A 70 2.61 -7.44 -9.38
CA THR A 70 3.09 -6.84 -10.63
C THR A 70 1.95 -6.14 -11.39
N ALA A 71 2.29 -5.22 -12.29
CA ALA A 71 1.30 -4.52 -13.11
C ALA A 71 0.44 -5.48 -13.98
N ASP A 72 1.02 -6.60 -14.41
CA ASP A 72 0.32 -7.62 -15.21
C ASP A 72 -0.66 -8.42 -14.37
N GLU A 73 -0.29 -8.81 -13.14
CA GLU A 73 -1.22 -9.43 -12.19
C GLU A 73 -2.38 -8.49 -11.84
N ILE A 74 -2.08 -7.22 -11.58
CA ILE A 74 -3.07 -6.19 -11.26
C ILE A 74 -4.06 -6.01 -12.42
N THR A 75 -3.56 -5.78 -13.64
CA THR A 75 -4.45 -5.57 -14.80
C THR A 75 -5.17 -6.85 -15.23
N SER A 76 -4.58 -8.03 -15.04
CA SER A 76 -5.27 -9.31 -15.32
C SER A 76 -6.39 -9.58 -14.32
N PHE A 77 -6.21 -9.18 -13.05
CA PHE A 77 -7.26 -9.25 -12.05
C PHE A 77 -8.44 -8.35 -12.43
N TYR A 78 -8.23 -7.07 -12.74
CA TYR A 78 -9.32 -6.13 -13.04
C TYR A 78 -9.96 -6.30 -14.42
N TYR A 79 -9.27 -6.95 -15.36
CA TYR A 79 -9.76 -7.22 -16.71
C TYR A 79 -9.65 -8.73 -17.03
N PRO A 80 -10.41 -9.60 -16.33
CA PRO A 80 -10.29 -11.04 -16.48
C PRO A 80 -10.67 -11.51 -17.89
N GLY A 81 -10.01 -12.57 -18.36
CA GLY A 81 -10.22 -13.11 -19.70
C GLY A 81 -9.59 -12.30 -20.85
N THR A 82 -8.85 -11.25 -20.53
CA THR A 82 -8.05 -10.49 -21.51
C THR A 82 -6.64 -11.04 -21.61
N THR A 83 -5.93 -10.66 -22.67
CA THR A 83 -4.51 -11.01 -22.89
C THR A 83 -3.65 -9.75 -22.94
N LYS A 84 -2.41 -9.87 -22.53
CA LYS A 84 -1.41 -8.81 -22.68
C LYS A 84 -0.91 -8.80 -24.12
N THR A 85 -1.00 -7.66 -24.80
CA THR A 85 -0.44 -7.47 -26.15
C THR A 85 0.35 -6.17 -26.23
N VAL A 86 1.14 -6.01 -27.30
CA VAL A 86 1.90 -4.80 -27.57
C VAL A 86 1.31 -4.10 -28.78
N LEU A 87 0.93 -2.83 -28.62
CA LEU A 87 0.38 -1.98 -29.65
C LEU A 87 1.52 -1.37 -30.49
N ALA A 88 1.35 -1.34 -31.81
CA ALA A 88 2.24 -0.60 -32.69
C ALA A 88 2.18 0.92 -32.39
N PRO A 89 3.31 1.64 -32.47
CA PRO A 89 3.33 3.09 -32.30
C PRO A 89 2.39 3.77 -33.31
N ALA A 90 1.47 4.58 -32.79
CA ALA A 90 0.57 5.37 -33.62
C ALA A 90 0.10 6.60 -32.83
N PRO A 91 -0.18 7.73 -33.51
CA PRO A 91 -0.62 8.94 -32.84
C PRO A 91 -2.03 8.79 -32.28
N ILE A 92 -2.40 9.73 -31.42
CA ILE A 92 -3.77 9.97 -30.96
C ILE A 92 -4.12 11.44 -31.16
N ARG A 93 -5.37 11.72 -31.52
CA ARG A 93 -5.92 13.06 -31.73
C ARG A 93 -6.84 13.43 -30.58
N VAL A 94 -6.49 14.47 -29.83
CA VAL A 94 -7.16 14.86 -28.58
C VAL A 94 -7.84 16.20 -28.77
N LEU A 95 -9.17 16.25 -28.63
CA LEU A 95 -9.92 17.49 -28.56
C LEU A 95 -9.59 18.25 -27.27
N LEU A 96 -9.21 19.52 -27.40
CA LEU A 96 -9.04 20.46 -26.31
C LEU A 96 -10.37 21.17 -26.02
N SER A 97 -11.16 20.62 -25.11
CA SER A 97 -12.52 21.13 -24.83
C SER A 97 -12.56 22.45 -24.07
N GLY A 98 -11.47 22.78 -23.35
CA GLY A 98 -11.36 24.04 -22.62
C GLY A 98 -11.07 25.25 -23.51
N ASP A 99 -10.68 25.00 -24.77
CA ASP A 99 -10.57 26.03 -25.79
C ASP A 99 -11.96 26.21 -26.40
N ASP A 100 -12.58 27.38 -26.20
CA ASP A 100 -14.03 27.61 -26.32
C ASP A 100 -14.56 27.64 -27.76
N GLY A 101 -13.76 27.14 -28.71
CA GLY A 101 -14.08 26.96 -30.11
C GLY A 101 -14.15 28.26 -30.91
N LYS A 102 -13.61 29.37 -30.37
CA LYS A 102 -13.59 30.67 -31.05
C LYS A 102 -12.33 30.86 -31.90
N ASP A 103 -11.16 30.80 -31.27
CA ASP A 103 -9.86 30.99 -31.91
C ASP A 103 -8.84 30.01 -31.32
N LEU A 104 -8.08 29.28 -32.14
CA LEU A 104 -6.89 28.57 -31.65
C LEU A 104 -5.76 29.59 -31.54
N VAL A 105 -5.31 29.92 -30.33
CA VAL A 105 -4.21 30.88 -30.09
C VAL A 105 -2.96 30.17 -29.60
N VAL A 106 -1.81 30.40 -30.25
CA VAL A 106 -0.52 29.79 -29.91
C VAL A 106 0.60 30.82 -29.71
N HIS A 107 1.56 30.49 -28.83
CA HIS A 107 2.74 31.34 -28.61
C HIS A 107 3.80 31.14 -29.69
N PRO A 108 4.57 32.18 -30.03
CA PRO A 108 5.74 32.04 -30.89
C PRO A 108 6.80 31.16 -30.22
N ALA A 109 7.51 30.38 -31.04
CA ALA A 109 8.69 29.62 -30.64
C ALA A 109 9.71 29.62 -31.78
N GLY A 110 11.00 29.53 -31.46
CA GLY A 110 12.04 29.37 -32.47
C GLY A 110 11.77 28.11 -33.31
N GLY A 111 11.67 28.26 -34.63
CA GLY A 111 11.35 27.15 -35.53
C GLY A 111 9.89 26.67 -35.49
N LEU A 112 8.96 27.45 -34.93
CA LEU A 112 7.53 27.18 -35.03
C LEU A 112 7.12 27.13 -36.50
N THR A 113 6.37 26.10 -36.88
CA THR A 113 5.86 25.92 -38.24
C THR A 113 4.35 25.92 -38.27
N VAL A 114 3.76 26.42 -39.34
CA VAL A 114 2.33 26.30 -39.66
C VAL A 114 2.19 25.47 -40.95
N THR A 115 1.20 24.59 -41.00
CA THR A 115 0.92 23.73 -42.17
C THR A 115 -0.56 23.74 -42.49
N ASP A 116 -0.91 23.98 -43.74
CA ASP A 116 -2.25 23.72 -44.28
C ASP A 116 -2.31 22.25 -44.71
N LEU A 117 -3.15 21.46 -44.05
CA LEU A 117 -3.23 20.02 -44.30
C LEU A 117 -4.01 19.66 -45.57
N ALA A 118 -4.82 20.56 -46.13
CA ALA A 118 -5.47 20.30 -47.41
C ALA A 118 -4.48 20.38 -48.57
N THR A 119 -3.58 21.36 -48.52
CA THR A 119 -2.60 21.59 -49.60
C THR A 119 -1.24 20.96 -49.34
N GLY A 120 -0.94 20.61 -48.08
CA GLY A 120 0.39 20.17 -47.65
C GLY A 120 1.39 21.33 -47.49
N THR A 121 0.95 22.59 -47.69
CA THR A 121 1.83 23.76 -47.63
C THR A 121 2.31 23.98 -46.21
N ARG A 122 3.63 23.96 -46.00
CA ARG A 122 4.27 24.17 -44.71
C ARG A 122 5.19 25.40 -44.76
N GLN A 123 5.10 26.26 -43.75
CA GLN A 123 5.97 27.41 -43.59
C GLN A 123 6.49 27.53 -42.16
N THR A 124 7.76 27.94 -42.03
CA THR A 124 8.32 28.35 -40.74
C THR A 124 7.86 29.78 -40.45
N LEU A 125 7.26 29.97 -39.28
CA LEU A 125 6.74 31.26 -38.87
C LEU A 125 7.89 32.21 -38.49
N PRO A 126 7.82 33.49 -38.89
CA PRO A 126 8.85 34.47 -38.58
C PRO A 126 8.90 34.80 -37.08
N SER A 127 10.07 35.20 -36.63
CA SER A 127 10.23 35.87 -35.33
C SER A 127 9.64 37.29 -35.39
N GLY A 128 8.98 37.74 -34.33
CA GLY A 128 8.43 39.09 -34.22
C GLY A 128 7.03 39.11 -33.61
N PRO A 129 6.05 38.38 -34.19
CA PRO A 129 4.72 38.28 -33.61
C PRO A 129 4.74 37.70 -32.19
N THR A 130 3.94 38.29 -31.30
CA THR A 130 3.83 37.86 -29.90
C THR A 130 2.83 36.73 -29.72
N ARG A 131 1.89 36.55 -30.67
CA ARG A 131 0.95 35.43 -30.77
C ARG A 131 0.63 35.11 -32.22
N TRP A 132 0.18 33.89 -32.43
CA TRP A 132 -0.45 33.43 -33.66
C TRP A 132 -1.83 32.92 -33.33
N ARG A 133 -2.79 33.08 -34.24
CA ARG A 133 -4.10 32.45 -34.09
C ARG A 133 -4.63 31.89 -35.38
N VAL A 134 -5.57 30.96 -35.26
CA VAL A 134 -6.46 30.56 -36.34
C VAL A 134 -7.89 30.94 -35.96
N THR A 135 -8.53 31.71 -36.83
CA THR A 135 -9.95 32.07 -36.74
C THR A 135 -10.73 31.32 -37.81
N VAL A 136 -12.07 31.30 -37.70
CA VAL A 136 -12.95 30.63 -38.65
C VAL A 136 -14.12 31.51 -39.06
N ASP A 137 -14.49 31.46 -40.33
CA ASP A 137 -15.74 32.01 -40.85
C ASP A 137 -16.39 31.04 -41.86
N SER A 138 -17.45 31.49 -42.53
CA SER A 138 -18.15 30.69 -43.54
C SER A 138 -17.25 30.30 -44.73
N ALA A 139 -16.27 31.13 -45.09
CA ALA A 139 -15.34 30.89 -46.18
C ALA A 139 -14.24 29.89 -45.80
N GLY A 140 -13.73 29.91 -44.57
CA GLY A 140 -12.70 28.95 -44.16
C GLY A 140 -12.01 29.25 -42.84
N LEU A 141 -10.80 28.68 -42.69
CA LEU A 141 -9.88 29.00 -41.61
C LEU A 141 -8.89 30.08 -42.07
N HIS A 142 -8.51 30.96 -41.15
CA HIS A 142 -7.61 32.08 -41.43
C HIS A 142 -6.49 32.13 -40.40
N VAL A 143 -5.25 32.25 -40.86
CA VAL A 143 -4.08 32.43 -39.99
C VAL A 143 -3.86 33.92 -39.76
N GLN A 144 -3.61 34.31 -38.51
CA GLN A 144 -3.30 35.69 -38.16
C GLN A 144 -2.11 35.76 -37.20
N SER A 145 -1.36 36.86 -37.29
CA SER A 145 -0.25 37.19 -36.40
C SER A 145 -0.59 38.41 -35.54
N LEU A 146 -0.19 38.40 -34.27
CA LEU A 146 -0.30 39.54 -33.37
C LEU A 146 1.04 40.28 -33.29
N THR A 147 1.05 41.56 -33.69
CA THR A 147 2.21 42.45 -33.51
C THR A 147 1.76 43.67 -32.73
N GLY A 148 2.41 43.95 -31.59
CA GLY A 148 1.89 44.91 -30.63
C GLY A 148 0.53 44.45 -30.09
N THR A 149 -0.53 45.18 -30.44
CA THR A 149 -1.92 44.87 -30.05
C THR A 149 -2.82 44.55 -31.25
N THR A 150 -2.27 44.52 -32.47
CA THR A 150 -3.04 44.38 -33.70
C THR A 150 -2.89 42.98 -34.29
N TRP A 151 -4.02 42.31 -34.51
CA TRP A 151 -4.09 41.08 -35.29
C TRP A 151 -4.13 41.41 -36.78
N SER A 152 -3.28 40.78 -37.57
CA SER A 152 -3.24 40.94 -39.04
C SER A 152 -3.27 39.59 -39.75
N PRO A 153 -3.95 39.47 -40.91
CA PRO A 153 -3.91 38.26 -41.73
C PRO A 153 -2.48 37.86 -42.08
N TYR A 154 -2.21 36.55 -42.03
CA TYR A 154 -0.95 35.96 -42.47
C TYR A 154 -1.22 35.03 -43.65
N ALA A 155 -0.56 35.29 -44.77
CA ALA A 155 -0.73 34.48 -45.97
C ALA A 155 0.07 33.18 -45.85
N LEU A 156 -0.62 32.04 -45.85
CA LEU A 156 -0.02 30.71 -45.87
C LEU A 156 -0.08 30.16 -47.30
N GLY A 157 1.07 29.92 -47.92
CA GLY A 157 1.12 29.47 -49.32
C GLY A 157 0.56 30.49 -50.33
N GLY A 158 0.59 31.78 -50.00
CA GLY A 158 0.08 32.86 -50.86
C GLY A 158 -1.41 33.16 -50.72
N GLY A 159 -2.16 32.40 -49.90
CA GLY A 159 -3.57 32.65 -49.61
C GLY A 159 -3.83 32.93 -48.13
N THR A 160 -4.96 33.58 -47.82
CA THR A 160 -5.38 33.92 -46.45
C THR A 160 -6.58 33.11 -45.95
N THR A 161 -7.12 32.22 -46.77
CA THR A 161 -8.33 31.42 -46.48
C THR A 161 -8.05 29.95 -46.83
N HIS A 162 -8.33 29.05 -45.89
CA HIS A 162 -7.99 27.64 -45.97
C HIS A 162 -9.19 26.75 -45.71
N GLY A 163 -9.42 25.77 -46.58
CA GLY A 163 -10.50 24.79 -46.43
C GLY A 163 -10.15 23.60 -45.54
N GLY A 164 -8.85 23.29 -45.39
CA GLY A 164 -8.36 22.17 -44.58
C GLY A 164 -7.87 22.60 -43.20
N PRO A 165 -7.68 21.66 -42.26
CA PRO A 165 -7.16 21.98 -40.93
C PRO A 165 -5.80 22.67 -40.99
N ILE A 166 -5.60 23.64 -40.10
CA ILE A 166 -4.33 24.36 -39.95
C ILE A 166 -3.58 23.80 -38.75
N ARG A 167 -2.34 23.37 -38.96
CA ARG A 167 -1.50 22.70 -37.96
C ARG A 167 -0.30 23.55 -37.56
N PHE A 168 -0.17 23.83 -36.27
CA PHE A 168 1.06 24.36 -35.68
C PHE A 168 1.94 23.23 -35.15
N GLY A 169 3.24 23.31 -35.41
CA GLY A 169 4.25 22.39 -34.87
C GLY A 169 5.48 23.16 -34.39
N GLY A 170 5.84 22.97 -33.12
CA GLY A 170 7.05 23.54 -32.51
C GLY A 170 8.21 22.55 -32.43
N PRO A 171 9.42 23.01 -32.04
CA PRO A 171 10.59 22.13 -31.92
C PRO A 171 10.48 21.12 -30.78
N THR A 172 9.75 21.46 -29.71
CA THR A 172 9.52 20.56 -28.57
C THR A 172 8.08 20.61 -28.10
N PHE A 173 7.54 21.81 -27.97
CA PHE A 173 6.16 22.04 -27.56
C PHE A 173 5.48 23.08 -28.45
N VAL A 174 4.15 23.01 -28.50
CA VAL A 174 3.28 24.10 -28.93
C VAL A 174 2.54 24.60 -27.70
N ARG A 175 2.66 25.89 -27.37
CA ARG A 175 1.93 26.49 -26.26
C ARG A 175 0.62 27.08 -26.73
N VAL A 176 -0.48 26.69 -26.11
CA VAL A 176 -1.85 27.12 -26.43
C VAL A 176 -2.39 27.99 -25.30
N ASP A 177 -3.00 29.12 -25.65
CA ASP A 177 -3.71 29.99 -24.71
C ASP A 177 -5.17 29.51 -24.53
N TYR A 178 -5.70 29.67 -23.31
CA TYR A 178 -7.08 29.38 -22.96
C TYR A 178 -7.82 30.66 -22.58
N ALA A 179 -9.12 30.71 -22.85
CA ALA A 179 -9.98 31.85 -22.56
C ALA A 179 -9.99 32.28 -21.07
N ASN A 180 -9.64 31.36 -20.16
CA ASN A 180 -9.51 31.63 -18.73
C ASN A 180 -8.19 32.33 -18.33
N GLY A 181 -7.36 32.74 -19.30
CA GLY A 181 -6.09 33.41 -19.07
C GLY A 181 -4.92 32.49 -18.71
N THR A 182 -5.11 31.17 -18.75
CA THR A 182 -4.03 30.18 -18.60
C THR A 182 -3.46 29.77 -19.96
N SER A 183 -2.27 29.18 -19.97
CA SER A 183 -1.74 28.52 -21.17
C SER A 183 -1.09 27.19 -20.84
N ARG A 184 -1.01 26.30 -21.83
CA ARG A 184 -0.43 24.96 -21.66
C ARG A 184 0.52 24.61 -22.79
N ASP A 185 1.65 23.99 -22.44
CA ASP A 185 2.56 23.38 -23.42
C ASP A 185 2.06 21.99 -23.79
N TYR A 186 1.98 21.70 -25.09
CA TYR A 186 1.64 20.38 -25.63
C TYR A 186 2.79 19.83 -26.47
N ARG A 187 3.14 18.55 -26.25
CA ARG A 187 3.98 17.77 -27.18
C ARG A 187 3.25 17.52 -28.49
N GLY A 188 4.02 17.25 -29.54
CA GLY A 188 3.48 17.00 -30.88
C GLY A 188 3.06 18.28 -31.59
N VAL A 189 1.88 18.26 -32.21
CA VAL A 189 1.33 19.37 -33.01
C VAL A 189 -0.07 19.72 -32.56
N VAL A 190 -0.50 20.97 -32.77
CA VAL A 190 -1.87 21.44 -32.46
C VAL A 190 -2.55 21.88 -33.75
N GLN A 191 -3.78 21.47 -33.96
CA GLN A 191 -4.53 21.70 -35.20
C GLN A 191 -5.82 22.46 -34.90
N ALA A 192 -6.10 23.50 -35.67
CA ALA A 192 -7.43 24.08 -35.77
C ALA A 192 -8.20 23.33 -36.86
N VAL A 193 -9.36 22.78 -36.50
CA VAL A 193 -10.24 22.05 -37.40
C VAL A 193 -11.57 22.79 -37.49
N LYS A 194 -12.00 23.16 -38.70
CA LYS A 194 -13.33 23.76 -38.89
C LYS A 194 -14.41 22.72 -38.59
N THR A 195 -15.32 23.04 -37.66
CA THR A 195 -16.48 22.23 -37.30
C THR A 195 -17.75 23.01 -37.63
N GLY A 196 -18.53 22.54 -38.59
CA GLY A 196 -19.70 23.29 -39.08
C GLY A 196 -19.30 24.52 -39.91
N THR A 197 -20.13 25.57 -39.87
CA THR A 197 -19.96 26.76 -40.72
C THR A 197 -19.03 27.82 -40.14
N THR A 198 -19.12 28.09 -38.84
CA THR A 198 -18.38 29.19 -38.17
C THR A 198 -17.81 28.78 -36.81
N ALA A 199 -17.59 27.49 -36.57
CA ALA A 199 -16.95 27.02 -35.34
C ALA A 199 -15.67 26.27 -35.67
N LEU A 200 -14.72 26.29 -34.74
CA LEU A 200 -13.48 25.54 -34.84
C LEU A 200 -13.25 24.70 -33.59
N ALA A 201 -12.54 23.60 -33.76
CA ALA A 201 -12.07 22.74 -32.68
C ALA A 201 -10.55 22.70 -32.68
N SER A 202 -9.96 22.83 -31.50
CA SER A 202 -8.53 22.69 -31.27
C SER A 202 -8.20 21.24 -30.92
N VAL A 203 -7.29 20.64 -31.69
CA VAL A 203 -6.96 19.22 -31.61
C VAL A 203 -5.45 19.03 -31.49
N VAL A 204 -4.99 18.42 -30.40
CA VAL A 204 -3.59 18.00 -30.24
C VAL A 204 -3.39 16.66 -30.92
N VAL A 205 -2.33 16.53 -31.70
CA VAL A 205 -1.94 15.26 -32.33
C VAL A 205 -0.51 14.92 -31.92
N LEU A 206 -0.36 13.78 -31.25
CA LEU A 206 0.88 13.37 -30.61
C LEU A 206 0.99 11.84 -30.54
N PRO A 207 2.20 11.26 -30.39
CA PRO A 207 2.36 9.84 -30.10
C PRO A 207 1.55 9.43 -28.87
N LEU A 208 0.96 8.23 -28.88
CA LEU A 208 0.17 7.73 -27.75
C LEU A 208 0.97 7.70 -26.43
N GLU A 209 2.27 7.39 -26.48
CA GLU A 209 3.12 7.41 -25.28
C GLU A 209 3.29 8.82 -24.69
N ASP A 210 3.40 9.85 -25.53
CA ASP A 210 3.49 11.25 -25.08
C ASP A 210 2.15 11.74 -24.51
N TYR A 211 1.04 11.28 -25.08
CA TYR A 211 -0.30 11.54 -24.54
C TYR A 211 -0.43 11.03 -23.10
N LEU A 212 0.10 9.85 -22.80
CA LEU A 212 0.03 9.26 -21.47
C LEU A 212 0.80 10.07 -20.42
N LEU A 213 1.85 10.80 -20.79
CA LEU A 213 2.56 11.73 -19.88
C LEU A 213 1.62 12.83 -19.36
N GLY A 214 0.63 13.21 -20.18
CA GLY A 214 -0.40 14.17 -19.82
C GLY A 214 -1.61 13.58 -19.10
N VAL A 215 -1.78 12.25 -19.07
CA VAL A 215 -2.94 11.55 -18.49
C VAL A 215 -2.60 10.87 -17.17
N VAL A 216 -1.61 9.99 -17.13
CA VAL A 216 -1.34 9.13 -15.96
C VAL A 216 -1.16 9.93 -14.66
N PRO A 217 -0.45 11.09 -14.64
CA PRO A 217 -0.30 11.88 -13.42
C PRO A 217 -1.59 12.54 -12.92
N ARG A 218 -2.65 12.57 -13.73
CA ARG A 218 -3.96 13.16 -13.40
C ARG A 218 -4.90 12.09 -12.86
N GLU A 219 -4.63 10.83 -13.22
CA GLU A 219 -5.39 9.68 -12.79
C GLU A 219 -4.84 9.11 -11.47
N SER A 220 -3.52 8.97 -11.34
CA SER A 220 -2.90 8.39 -10.15
C SER A 220 -1.83 9.30 -9.54
N PRO A 221 -1.78 9.44 -8.19
CA PRO A 221 -0.72 10.19 -7.52
C PRO A 221 0.67 9.66 -7.87
N SER A 222 1.58 10.57 -8.24
CA SER A 222 2.95 10.22 -8.64
C SER A 222 3.79 9.58 -7.52
N SER A 223 3.36 9.68 -6.26
CA SER A 223 3.98 9.04 -5.10
C SER A 223 3.64 7.56 -4.93
N TRP A 224 2.72 7.03 -5.73
CA TRP A 224 2.30 5.64 -5.66
C TRP A 224 3.37 4.66 -6.14
N ARG A 225 3.19 3.39 -5.77
CA ARG A 225 4.17 2.32 -6.07
C ARG A 225 4.33 2.17 -7.58
N PRO A 226 5.54 1.87 -8.09
CA PRO A 226 5.77 1.73 -9.54
C PRO A 226 4.81 0.76 -10.24
N ALA A 227 4.51 -0.39 -9.65
CA ALA A 227 3.59 -1.37 -10.24
C ALA A 227 2.15 -0.83 -10.40
N ALA A 228 1.68 0.02 -9.48
CA ALA A 228 0.37 0.66 -9.59
C ALA A 228 0.34 1.70 -10.71
N LEU A 229 1.39 2.52 -10.83
CA LEU A 229 1.54 3.49 -11.93
C LEU A 229 1.68 2.81 -13.30
N GLN A 230 2.36 1.66 -13.36
CA GLN A 230 2.47 0.83 -14.55
C GLN A 230 1.11 0.23 -14.93
N ALA A 231 0.34 -0.28 -13.96
CA ALA A 231 -1.02 -0.77 -14.19
C ALA A 231 -1.95 0.35 -14.70
N GLN A 232 -1.87 1.55 -14.10
CA GLN A 232 -2.58 2.75 -14.59
C GLN A 232 -2.19 3.10 -16.02
N SER A 233 -0.90 3.00 -16.36
CA SER A 233 -0.41 3.27 -17.72
C SER A 233 -0.98 2.29 -18.73
N ILE A 234 -1.00 0.99 -18.41
CA ILE A 234 -1.58 -0.07 -19.26
C ILE A 234 -3.08 0.14 -19.45
N ALA A 235 -3.83 0.42 -18.37
CA ALA A 235 -5.27 0.68 -18.44
C ALA A 235 -5.58 1.92 -19.28
N ALA A 236 -4.90 3.04 -19.02
CA ALA A 236 -5.07 4.27 -19.78
C ALA A 236 -4.76 4.06 -21.27
N ARG A 237 -3.63 3.41 -21.60
CA ARG A 237 -3.24 3.11 -22.98
C ARG A 237 -4.27 2.24 -23.70
N SER A 238 -4.79 1.22 -23.01
CA SER A 238 -5.82 0.31 -23.55
C SER A 238 -7.11 1.08 -23.86
N TYR A 239 -7.55 1.94 -22.93
CA TYR A 239 -8.72 2.80 -23.10
C TYR A 239 -8.58 3.73 -24.31
N SER A 240 -7.47 4.48 -24.42
CA SER A 240 -7.29 5.45 -25.50
C SER A 240 -7.11 4.75 -26.86
N ALA A 241 -6.44 3.60 -26.89
CA ALA A 241 -6.33 2.77 -28.09
C ALA A 241 -7.70 2.23 -28.55
N ASN A 242 -8.56 1.81 -27.62
CA ASN A 242 -9.93 1.40 -27.94
C ASN A 242 -10.76 2.56 -28.50
N LYS A 243 -10.68 3.76 -27.89
CA LYS A 243 -11.39 4.96 -28.39
C LYS A 243 -10.95 5.31 -29.81
N ARG A 244 -9.64 5.35 -30.07
CA ARG A 244 -9.09 5.58 -31.41
C ARG A 244 -9.60 4.57 -32.43
N ALA A 245 -9.60 3.29 -32.09
CA ALA A 245 -10.08 2.24 -33.00
C ALA A 245 -11.58 2.39 -33.34
N ARG A 246 -12.42 2.84 -32.39
CA ARG A 246 -13.87 3.04 -32.62
C ARG A 246 -14.20 4.20 -33.54
N VAL A 247 -13.41 5.28 -33.53
CA VAL A 247 -13.63 6.42 -34.42
C VAL A 247 -13.24 6.08 -35.86
N ASN A 248 -12.43 5.03 -36.08
CA ASN A 248 -12.00 4.51 -37.38
C ASN A 248 -11.54 5.61 -38.37
N GLY A 249 -10.88 6.65 -37.86
CA GLY A 249 -10.40 7.79 -38.65
C GLY A 249 -11.49 8.75 -39.18
N ALA A 250 -12.79 8.45 -39.03
CA ALA A 250 -13.89 9.23 -39.59
C ALA A 250 -14.16 10.55 -38.84
N GLY A 251 -13.75 10.66 -37.57
CA GLY A 251 -13.86 11.87 -36.76
C GLY A 251 -12.63 12.77 -36.84
N HIS A 252 -12.80 14.05 -36.50
CA HIS A 252 -11.71 15.03 -36.40
C HIS A 252 -10.74 14.76 -35.22
N TRP A 253 -11.21 14.08 -34.17
CA TRP A 253 -10.44 13.67 -33.01
C TRP A 253 -10.84 12.25 -32.56
N ASP A 254 -9.97 11.61 -31.79
CA ASP A 254 -10.16 10.24 -31.28
C ASP A 254 -10.70 10.24 -29.84
N ILE A 255 -10.31 11.24 -29.05
CA ILE A 255 -10.60 11.36 -27.62
C ILE A 255 -10.70 12.84 -27.20
N CYS A 256 -11.25 13.11 -26.02
CA CYS A 256 -11.36 14.43 -25.41
C CYS A 256 -10.48 14.55 -24.15
N ASP A 257 -10.21 15.78 -23.70
CA ASP A 257 -9.31 16.09 -22.57
C ASP A 257 -10.00 16.21 -21.20
N THR A 258 -11.29 15.82 -21.10
CA THR A 258 -12.09 15.90 -19.87
C THR A 258 -12.35 14.53 -19.24
N THR A 259 -13.00 14.53 -18.07
CA THR A 259 -13.49 13.32 -17.38
C THR A 259 -14.54 12.53 -18.16
N ALA A 260 -15.14 13.08 -19.22
CA ALA A 260 -15.95 12.30 -20.16
C ALA A 260 -15.10 11.28 -20.95
N CYS A 261 -13.80 11.53 -21.04
CA CYS A 261 -12.79 10.67 -21.61
C CYS A 261 -11.70 10.38 -20.55
N GLN A 262 -10.56 11.05 -20.65
CA GLN A 262 -9.49 11.04 -19.65
C GLN A 262 -8.93 12.45 -19.52
N VAL A 263 -8.59 12.87 -18.31
CA VAL A 263 -8.08 14.23 -18.10
C VAL A 263 -6.68 14.35 -18.70
N PHE A 264 -6.54 15.13 -19.77
CA PHE A 264 -5.28 15.36 -20.46
C PHE A 264 -4.75 16.76 -20.17
N GLY A 265 -3.70 16.86 -19.35
CA GLY A 265 -3.22 18.16 -18.86
C GLY A 265 -2.11 18.83 -19.66
N GLY A 266 -1.60 18.22 -20.73
CA GLY A 266 -0.39 18.67 -21.42
C GLY A 266 0.90 18.49 -20.61
N SER A 267 1.99 19.12 -21.03
CA SER A 267 3.31 18.96 -20.39
C SER A 267 3.55 19.97 -19.27
N ARG A 268 3.02 21.19 -19.41
CA ARG A 268 3.25 22.29 -18.46
C ARG A 268 2.06 23.25 -18.45
N LEU A 269 1.72 23.80 -17.28
CA LEU A 269 0.66 24.80 -17.09
C LEU A 269 1.27 26.14 -16.67
N TYR A 270 0.81 27.21 -17.29
CA TYR A 270 1.13 28.59 -16.94
C TYR A 270 -0.12 29.29 -16.43
N THR A 271 -0.01 29.87 -15.24
CA THR A 271 -1.04 30.70 -14.61
C THR A 271 -0.43 32.05 -14.23
N ALA A 272 -1.28 32.99 -13.78
CA ALA A 272 -0.80 34.24 -13.20
C ALA A 272 0.11 34.04 -11.97
N SER A 273 -0.05 32.92 -11.25
CA SER A 273 0.73 32.59 -10.05
C SER A 273 2.04 31.87 -10.34
N GLY A 274 2.30 31.43 -11.58
CA GLY A 274 3.56 30.82 -11.96
C GLY A 274 3.42 29.69 -12.99
N THR A 275 4.48 28.89 -13.09
CA THR A 275 4.60 27.78 -14.04
C THR A 275 4.68 26.46 -13.28
N THR A 276 3.91 25.46 -13.70
CA THR A 276 3.88 24.12 -13.10
C THR A 276 4.23 23.06 -14.14
N GLU A 277 5.27 22.27 -13.87
CA GLU A 277 5.58 21.04 -14.62
C GLU A 277 4.54 19.97 -14.31
N LEU A 278 4.06 19.27 -15.33
CA LEU A 278 3.00 18.28 -15.17
C LEU A 278 3.40 16.85 -15.57
N GLU A 279 4.69 16.60 -15.80
CA GLU A 279 5.21 15.27 -16.14
C GLU A 279 6.18 14.76 -15.05
N PRO A 280 5.69 14.26 -13.91
CA PRO A 280 6.55 13.71 -12.86
C PRO A 280 7.40 12.53 -13.37
N ALA A 281 8.61 12.40 -12.82
CA ALA A 281 9.56 11.36 -13.22
C ALA A 281 9.00 9.93 -12.99
N SER A 282 8.39 9.67 -11.83
CA SER A 282 7.86 8.34 -11.47
C SER A 282 6.78 7.83 -12.42
N THR A 283 5.84 8.69 -12.83
CA THR A 283 4.82 8.37 -13.82
C THR A 283 5.42 8.22 -15.21
N THR A 284 6.41 9.05 -15.56
CA THR A 284 7.13 8.96 -16.84
C THR A 284 7.88 7.63 -16.97
N GLU A 285 8.54 7.19 -15.90
CA GLU A 285 9.22 5.89 -15.83
C GLU A 285 8.24 4.73 -15.95
N ALA A 286 7.09 4.79 -15.29
CA ALA A 286 6.04 3.76 -15.38
C ALA A 286 5.45 3.64 -16.80
N ILE A 287 5.23 4.77 -17.48
CA ILE A 287 4.77 4.79 -18.88
C ILE A 287 5.81 4.13 -19.78
N ARG A 288 7.09 4.54 -19.66
CA ARG A 288 8.20 3.98 -20.45
C ARG A 288 8.41 2.48 -20.20
N ALA A 289 8.33 2.04 -18.94
CA ALA A 289 8.46 0.63 -18.57
C ALA A 289 7.34 -0.25 -19.14
N THR A 290 6.21 0.36 -19.54
CA THR A 290 5.06 -0.34 -20.13
C THR A 290 4.77 0.10 -21.56
N ALA A 291 5.77 0.65 -22.26
CA ALA A 291 5.60 1.21 -23.60
C ALA A 291 4.91 0.20 -24.54
N GLY A 292 3.83 0.62 -25.20
CA GLY A 292 3.02 -0.21 -26.08
C GLY A 292 2.17 -1.29 -25.39
N VAL A 293 2.37 -1.62 -24.11
CA VAL A 293 1.64 -2.70 -23.45
C VAL A 293 0.18 -2.31 -23.18
N VAL A 294 -0.74 -3.15 -23.66
CA VAL A 294 -2.19 -3.02 -23.49
C VAL A 294 -2.82 -4.35 -23.07
N ARG A 295 -4.07 -4.28 -22.56
CA ARG A 295 -4.95 -5.44 -22.41
C ARG A 295 -5.86 -5.54 -23.64
N SER A 296 -5.99 -6.75 -24.17
CA SER A 296 -6.74 -7.04 -25.39
C SER A 296 -7.73 -8.18 -25.20
N TYR A 297 -8.88 -8.08 -25.87
CA TYR A 297 -9.90 -9.12 -25.94
C TYR A 297 -10.27 -9.34 -27.41
N GLY A 298 -10.23 -10.59 -27.87
CA GLY A 298 -10.43 -10.91 -29.28
C GLY A 298 -9.42 -10.22 -30.22
N GLY A 299 -8.17 -10.03 -29.76
CA GLY A 299 -7.11 -9.36 -30.53
C GLY A 299 -7.20 -7.83 -30.61
N THR A 300 -8.21 -7.21 -29.99
CA THR A 300 -8.39 -5.75 -29.99
C THR A 300 -8.17 -5.15 -28.60
N PRO A 301 -7.56 -3.95 -28.48
CA PRO A 301 -7.43 -3.27 -27.19
C PRO A 301 -8.79 -3.07 -26.52
N ILE A 302 -8.87 -3.37 -25.23
CA ILE A 302 -10.15 -3.32 -24.49
C ILE A 302 -10.56 -1.89 -24.13
N PHE A 303 -11.86 -1.70 -23.92
CA PHE A 303 -12.38 -0.54 -23.20
C PHE A 303 -12.06 -0.68 -21.70
N ALA A 304 -10.84 -0.30 -21.31
CA ALA A 304 -10.32 -0.45 -19.95
C ALA A 304 -10.82 0.65 -19.02
N GLU A 305 -12.07 0.54 -18.56
CA GLU A 305 -12.59 1.46 -17.53
C GLU A 305 -11.80 1.33 -16.21
N PHE A 306 -11.70 2.43 -15.47
CA PHE A 306 -11.11 2.48 -14.14
C PHE A 306 -11.72 3.63 -13.32
N SER A 307 -11.68 3.53 -12.00
CA SER A 307 -12.20 4.56 -11.09
C SER A 307 -11.41 4.60 -9.79
N SER A 308 -11.53 5.67 -9.01
CA SER A 308 -10.68 5.90 -7.83
C SER A 308 -10.69 4.74 -6.85
N SER A 309 -11.87 4.36 -6.36
CA SER A 309 -12.03 3.22 -5.46
C SER A 309 -13.32 2.50 -5.79
N ASN A 310 -13.28 1.17 -5.82
CA ASN A 310 -14.48 0.37 -5.99
C ASN A 310 -15.14 0.02 -4.63
N GLY A 311 -14.52 0.38 -3.50
CA GLY A 311 -15.05 0.13 -2.16
C GLY A 311 -15.01 -1.34 -1.75
N GLY A 312 -14.14 -2.15 -2.37
CA GLY A 312 -13.99 -3.58 -2.10
C GLY A 312 -14.74 -4.50 -3.07
N TRP A 313 -15.57 -3.95 -3.97
CA TRP A 313 -16.20 -4.70 -5.06
C TRP A 313 -16.32 -3.88 -6.33
N SER A 314 -15.85 -4.43 -7.46
CA SER A 314 -16.19 -3.87 -8.76
C SER A 314 -17.64 -4.19 -9.13
N THR A 315 -18.20 -3.39 -10.03
CA THR A 315 -19.51 -3.64 -10.63
C THR A 315 -19.34 -4.02 -12.10
N ALA A 316 -20.29 -4.78 -12.63
CA ALA A 316 -20.26 -5.22 -14.02
C ALA A 316 -20.42 -4.02 -14.98
N GLY A 317 -19.69 -4.07 -16.08
CA GLY A 317 -19.89 -3.20 -17.24
C GLY A 317 -20.47 -3.95 -18.43
N ASP A 318 -20.51 -3.30 -19.58
CA ASP A 318 -21.15 -3.83 -20.79
C ASP A 318 -20.29 -4.88 -21.53
N PHE A 319 -19.06 -5.13 -21.05
CA PHE A 319 -18.11 -6.02 -21.70
C PHE A 319 -17.80 -7.26 -20.83
N PRO A 320 -17.56 -8.44 -21.43
CA PRO A 320 -17.29 -9.68 -20.69
C PRO A 320 -16.09 -9.62 -19.73
N TYR A 321 -15.14 -8.72 -19.99
CA TYR A 321 -13.95 -8.50 -19.16
C TYR A 321 -14.15 -7.40 -18.09
N LEU A 322 -15.31 -6.74 -18.03
CA LEU A 322 -15.67 -5.82 -16.96
C LEU A 322 -16.66 -6.52 -16.02
N LYS A 323 -16.15 -7.46 -15.23
CA LYS A 323 -16.97 -8.27 -14.33
C LYS A 323 -17.10 -7.60 -12.96
N ALA A 324 -18.26 -7.81 -12.33
CA ALA A 324 -18.39 -7.58 -10.89
C ALA A 324 -17.58 -8.66 -10.17
N GLN A 325 -16.68 -8.24 -9.29
CA GLN A 325 -15.86 -9.15 -8.49
C GLN A 325 -15.40 -8.47 -7.21
N ARG A 326 -15.14 -9.28 -6.19
CA ARG A 326 -14.54 -8.84 -4.93
C ARG A 326 -13.13 -8.34 -5.17
N ASP A 327 -12.76 -7.23 -4.54
CA ASP A 327 -11.45 -6.59 -4.59
C ASP A 327 -10.86 -6.48 -3.18
N ASP A 328 -10.03 -7.44 -2.82
CA ASP A 328 -9.37 -7.53 -1.51
C ASP A 328 -8.22 -6.54 -1.35
N TRP A 329 -7.86 -5.83 -2.42
CA TRP A 329 -6.78 -4.86 -2.41
C TRP A 329 -7.26 -3.45 -2.11
N ASP A 330 -8.52 -3.14 -2.40
CA ASP A 330 -9.15 -1.87 -2.06
C ASP A 330 -9.37 -1.78 -0.54
N GLY A 331 -8.60 -0.90 0.11
CA GLY A 331 -8.61 -0.70 1.57
C GLY A 331 -7.36 -1.25 2.29
N VAL A 332 -6.48 -2.01 1.61
CA VAL A 332 -5.21 -2.50 2.18
C VAL A 332 -4.29 -1.34 2.57
N VAL A 333 -4.17 -0.36 1.68
CA VAL A 333 -3.54 0.93 2.00
C VAL A 333 -4.64 1.84 2.50
N GLN A 334 -4.40 2.53 3.62
CA GLN A 334 -5.34 3.49 4.18
C GLN A 334 -5.75 4.48 3.09
N ASN A 335 -7.02 4.41 2.69
CA ASN A 335 -7.61 5.32 1.75
C ASN A 335 -8.88 5.93 2.37
N THR A 336 -9.14 7.20 2.08
CA THR A 336 -10.23 7.97 2.70
C THR A 336 -11.56 7.85 1.95
N VAL A 337 -11.60 7.05 0.89
CA VAL A 337 -12.74 6.97 -0.04
C VAL A 337 -13.32 5.56 -0.18
N HIS A 338 -12.74 4.56 0.48
CA HIS A 338 -13.23 3.19 0.58
C HIS A 338 -14.56 3.17 1.31
N SER A 339 -14.64 3.91 2.42
CA SER A 339 -15.86 4.19 3.17
C SER A 339 -15.96 5.67 3.47
N TRP A 340 -17.15 6.24 3.39
CA TRP A 340 -17.38 7.67 3.58
C TRP A 340 -18.77 7.95 4.16
N LYS A 341 -18.90 9.15 4.73
CA LYS A 341 -20.18 9.73 5.16
C LYS A 341 -20.48 10.95 4.30
N ALA A 342 -21.76 11.19 4.06
CA ALA A 342 -22.25 12.31 3.26
C ALA A 342 -23.61 12.80 3.77
N SER A 343 -24.02 13.95 3.26
CA SER A 343 -25.34 14.53 3.48
C SER A 343 -26.05 14.68 2.15
N LEU A 344 -27.31 14.27 2.06
CA LEU A 344 -28.16 14.47 0.89
C LEU A 344 -29.34 15.34 1.27
N ARG A 345 -29.43 16.55 0.70
CA ARG A 345 -30.58 17.43 0.96
C ARG A 345 -31.74 17.05 0.06
N ALA A 346 -32.94 17.03 0.60
CA ALA A 346 -34.16 16.85 -0.19
C ALA A 346 -34.22 17.85 -1.35
N THR A 347 -33.84 19.11 -1.12
CA THR A 347 -33.82 20.18 -2.13
C THR A 347 -32.86 19.94 -3.29
N ASP A 348 -31.80 19.14 -3.11
CA ASP A 348 -30.90 18.76 -4.20
C ASP A 348 -31.59 17.77 -5.14
N LEU A 349 -32.38 16.84 -4.59
CA LEU A 349 -33.20 15.91 -5.38
C LEU A 349 -34.37 16.62 -6.07
N GLU A 350 -35.06 17.51 -5.37
CA GLU A 350 -36.18 18.30 -5.92
C GLU A 350 -35.71 19.18 -7.09
N ARG A 351 -34.52 19.80 -6.99
CA ARG A 351 -33.91 20.57 -8.08
C ARG A 351 -33.51 19.70 -9.27
N ARG A 352 -32.97 18.49 -9.01
CA ARG A 352 -32.57 17.56 -10.08
C ARG A 352 -33.77 16.90 -10.77
N PHE A 353 -34.87 16.71 -10.04
CA PHE A 353 -36.09 16.09 -10.53
C PHE A 353 -37.30 17.03 -10.31
N PRO A 354 -37.46 18.11 -11.10
CA PRO A 354 -38.48 19.13 -10.84
C PRO A 354 -39.92 18.60 -10.83
N THR A 355 -40.20 17.53 -11.58
CA THR A 355 -41.52 16.87 -11.63
C THR A 355 -41.90 16.17 -10.32
N LEU A 356 -40.94 15.94 -9.42
CA LEU A 356 -41.17 15.35 -8.11
C LEU A 356 -41.93 16.29 -7.16
N GLY A 357 -41.84 17.61 -7.35
CA GLY A 357 -42.36 18.57 -6.38
C GLY A 357 -41.65 18.45 -5.03
N THR A 358 -42.39 18.43 -3.92
CA THR A 358 -41.83 18.29 -2.57
C THR A 358 -41.58 16.82 -2.26
N LEU A 359 -40.32 16.43 -2.06
CA LEU A 359 -39.95 15.05 -1.69
C LEU A 359 -40.59 14.68 -0.34
N LYS A 360 -41.12 13.46 -0.26
CA LYS A 360 -41.67 12.87 0.97
C LYS A 360 -40.90 11.64 1.42
N ARG A 361 -40.50 10.77 0.50
CA ARG A 361 -39.86 9.49 0.83
C ARG A 361 -38.90 9.04 -0.26
N ILE A 362 -37.83 8.37 0.15
CA ILE A 362 -36.88 7.67 -0.73
C ILE A 362 -37.04 6.16 -0.49
N ARG A 363 -37.14 5.41 -1.57
CA ARG A 363 -37.26 3.95 -1.55
C ARG A 363 -36.18 3.32 -2.44
N VAL A 364 -35.22 2.60 -1.86
CA VAL A 364 -34.23 1.83 -2.61
C VAL A 364 -34.82 0.45 -2.87
N THR A 365 -35.22 0.22 -4.13
CA THR A 365 -35.99 -0.97 -4.53
C THR A 365 -35.13 -2.08 -5.11
N ALA A 366 -33.92 -1.77 -5.59
CA ALA A 366 -33.00 -2.76 -6.12
C ALA A 366 -31.54 -2.36 -5.94
N ARG A 367 -30.71 -3.36 -5.66
CA ARG A 367 -29.25 -3.25 -5.58
C ARG A 367 -28.59 -4.35 -6.40
N ASP A 368 -27.29 -4.23 -6.64
CA ASP A 368 -26.56 -5.15 -7.52
C ASP A 368 -26.09 -6.45 -6.86
N GLY A 369 -26.34 -6.61 -5.56
CA GLY A 369 -26.07 -7.83 -4.80
C GLY A 369 -24.64 -7.98 -4.30
N ASN A 370 -23.75 -7.01 -4.55
CA ASN A 370 -22.32 -7.16 -4.31
C ASN A 370 -21.83 -6.32 -3.13
N GLY A 371 -21.41 -6.97 -2.04
CA GLY A 371 -20.81 -6.30 -0.87
C GLY A 371 -21.81 -5.77 0.18
N GLU A 372 -21.33 -4.91 1.08
CA GLU A 372 -22.12 -4.19 2.09
C GLU A 372 -23.47 -3.67 1.58
N TRP A 373 -24.52 -3.83 2.39
CA TRP A 373 -25.89 -3.35 2.14
C TRP A 373 -26.55 -3.93 0.87
N GLY A 374 -26.02 -5.01 0.30
CA GLY A 374 -26.48 -5.54 -0.99
C GLY A 374 -25.89 -4.78 -2.18
N GLY A 375 -24.87 -3.95 -1.96
CA GLY A 375 -24.06 -3.34 -3.01
C GLY A 375 -24.60 -2.03 -3.58
N ARG A 376 -24.23 -1.76 -4.83
CA ARG A 376 -24.54 -0.50 -5.51
C ARG A 376 -26.03 -0.40 -5.76
N VAL A 377 -26.60 0.77 -5.51
CA VAL A 377 -28.01 1.06 -5.74
C VAL A 377 -28.30 1.07 -7.23
N ARG A 378 -29.16 0.13 -7.67
CA ARG A 378 -29.60 0.01 -9.07
C ARG A 378 -30.83 0.84 -9.33
N THR A 379 -31.83 0.73 -8.45
CA THR A 379 -33.12 1.39 -8.62
C THR A 379 -33.55 2.08 -7.33
N VAL A 380 -34.03 3.32 -7.48
CA VAL A 380 -34.59 4.16 -6.43
C VAL A 380 -35.92 4.71 -6.92
N VAL A 381 -36.94 4.67 -6.07
CA VAL A 381 -38.21 5.37 -6.27
C VAL A 381 -38.23 6.54 -5.29
N LEU A 382 -38.34 7.75 -5.83
CA LEU A 382 -38.53 8.99 -5.08
C LEU A 382 -40.04 9.30 -5.09
N GLU A 383 -40.65 9.42 -3.92
CA GLU A 383 -42.07 9.75 -3.77
C GLU A 383 -42.20 11.18 -3.24
N GLY A 384 -43.07 11.97 -3.86
CA GLY A 384 -43.26 13.38 -3.53
C GLY A 384 -44.72 13.83 -3.66
N VAL A 385 -44.92 15.14 -3.56
CA VAL A 385 -46.20 15.79 -3.81
C VAL A 385 -46.02 17.05 -4.66
N SER A 386 -46.91 17.29 -5.61
CA SER A 386 -46.92 18.50 -6.43
C SER A 386 -47.28 19.76 -5.62
N SER A 387 -47.18 20.93 -6.24
CA SER A 387 -47.69 22.19 -5.67
C SER A 387 -49.20 22.18 -5.41
N THR A 388 -49.94 21.31 -6.09
CA THR A 388 -51.39 21.11 -5.90
C THR A 388 -51.72 20.02 -4.89
N GLY A 389 -50.71 19.41 -4.25
CA GLY A 389 -50.87 18.33 -3.27
C GLY A 389 -51.08 16.94 -3.87
N ALA A 390 -51.02 16.78 -5.20
CA ALA A 390 -51.15 15.48 -5.85
C ALA A 390 -49.89 14.63 -5.63
N PRO A 391 -50.01 13.30 -5.38
CA PRO A 391 -48.85 12.42 -5.23
C PRO A 391 -48.07 12.32 -6.54
N THR A 392 -46.75 12.36 -6.44
CA THR A 392 -45.81 12.26 -7.57
C THR A 392 -44.77 11.17 -7.28
N SER A 393 -44.19 10.60 -8.33
CA SER A 393 -43.10 9.64 -8.20
C SER A 393 -42.11 9.76 -9.35
N VAL A 394 -40.82 9.58 -9.03
CA VAL A 394 -39.73 9.49 -10.01
C VAL A 394 -38.92 8.23 -9.73
N THR A 395 -38.84 7.34 -10.72
CA THR A 395 -37.92 6.20 -10.67
C THR A 395 -36.58 6.60 -11.27
N THR A 396 -35.49 6.37 -10.54
CA THR A 396 -34.13 6.70 -10.95
C THR A 396 -33.14 5.62 -10.48
N THR A 397 -31.85 5.85 -10.68
CA THR A 397 -30.78 4.93 -10.25
C THR A 397 -29.99 5.49 -9.07
N GLY A 398 -29.15 4.65 -8.45
CA GLY A 398 -28.21 5.11 -7.43
C GLY A 398 -27.28 6.22 -7.92
N ALA A 399 -26.88 6.16 -9.20
CA ALA A 399 -26.12 7.22 -9.86
C ALA A 399 -26.96 8.49 -10.09
N GLY A 400 -28.27 8.33 -10.38
CA GLY A 400 -29.21 9.44 -10.49
C GLY A 400 -29.29 10.30 -9.22
N VAL A 401 -29.36 9.64 -8.06
CA VAL A 401 -29.33 10.26 -6.72
C VAL A 401 -27.93 10.83 -6.40
N TYR A 402 -26.87 10.05 -6.60
CA TYR A 402 -25.48 10.50 -6.44
C TYR A 402 -25.20 11.81 -7.18
N ASN A 403 -25.65 11.92 -8.44
CA ASN A 403 -25.46 13.10 -9.27
C ASN A 403 -26.29 14.33 -8.84
N ALA A 404 -27.20 14.21 -7.87
CA ALA A 404 -27.91 15.37 -7.31
C ALA A 404 -26.99 16.23 -6.44
N ARG A 405 -26.02 15.61 -5.76
CA ARG A 405 -25.05 16.28 -4.89
C ARG A 405 -23.70 15.53 -4.88
N PRO A 406 -22.92 15.58 -5.97
CA PRO A 406 -21.68 14.82 -6.09
C PRO A 406 -20.49 15.52 -5.41
N TRP A 407 -19.59 14.74 -4.81
CA TRP A 407 -18.25 15.19 -4.43
C TRP A 407 -17.31 15.14 -5.66
N PRO A 408 -16.36 16.09 -5.83
CA PRO A 408 -16.00 17.19 -4.93
C PRO A 408 -16.83 18.47 -5.10
N GLY A 409 -17.82 18.50 -5.99
CA GLY A 409 -18.70 19.66 -6.19
C GLY A 409 -19.43 20.10 -4.91
N SER A 410 -19.64 19.17 -3.97
CA SER A 410 -20.00 19.42 -2.59
C SER A 410 -19.08 18.64 -1.66
N SER A 411 -18.47 19.31 -0.67
CA SER A 411 -17.48 18.70 0.23
C SER A 411 -18.04 17.56 1.08
N ASP A 412 -19.35 17.56 1.33
CA ASP A 412 -20.13 16.54 2.03
C ASP A 412 -21.01 15.70 1.08
N GLY A 413 -20.76 15.76 -0.23
CA GLY A 413 -21.54 15.08 -1.26
C GLY A 413 -21.24 13.59 -1.41
N LEU A 414 -22.09 12.89 -2.16
CA LEU A 414 -21.95 11.46 -2.45
C LEU A 414 -20.77 11.22 -3.42
N LYS A 415 -20.10 10.08 -3.29
CA LYS A 415 -18.93 9.72 -4.13
C LYS A 415 -19.18 8.60 -5.13
N SER A 416 -20.21 7.79 -4.91
CA SER A 416 -20.53 6.65 -5.79
C SER A 416 -22.02 6.32 -5.72
N SER A 417 -22.48 5.35 -6.51
CA SER A 417 -23.82 4.76 -6.39
C SER A 417 -23.94 3.71 -5.28
N TRP A 418 -22.88 3.47 -4.49
CA TRP A 418 -22.90 2.57 -3.35
C TRP A 418 -23.08 3.36 -2.06
N TRP A 419 -24.33 3.47 -1.65
CA TRP A 419 -24.72 4.18 -0.46
C TRP A 419 -25.96 3.57 0.17
N ARG A 420 -26.18 3.92 1.44
CA ARG A 420 -27.41 3.70 2.17
C ARG A 420 -27.80 4.97 2.93
N ILE A 421 -29.07 5.12 3.22
CA ILE A 421 -29.59 6.15 4.08
C ILE A 421 -29.43 5.69 5.52
N VAL A 422 -28.78 6.53 6.32
CA VAL A 422 -28.76 6.38 7.76
C VAL A 422 -30.09 6.91 8.27
N VAL A 423 -31.08 6.03 8.36
CA VAL A 423 -32.29 6.33 9.11
C VAL A 423 -31.86 6.50 10.57
N ALA A 424 -32.38 7.51 11.28
CA ALA A 424 -32.12 7.70 12.69
C ALA A 424 -32.67 6.48 13.46
N GLU A 425 -31.88 5.42 13.53
CA GLU A 425 -32.05 4.36 14.50
C GLU A 425 -31.89 5.03 15.86
N THR A 426 -32.97 5.04 16.65
CA THR A 426 -32.92 5.38 18.07
C THR A 426 -31.71 4.69 18.69
N GLY A 427 -30.78 5.51 19.18
CA GLY A 427 -29.36 5.17 19.33
C GLY A 427 -29.06 3.80 19.94
N SER A 428 -28.16 3.07 19.29
CA SER A 428 -27.53 1.87 19.84
C SER A 428 -26.04 1.92 19.50
N ARG A 429 -25.18 2.14 20.50
CA ARG A 429 -23.73 2.08 20.36
C ARG A 429 -23.22 0.85 21.09
N VAL A 430 -22.37 0.08 20.40
CA VAL A 430 -21.71 -1.09 20.97
C VAL A 430 -20.29 -0.71 21.38
N THR A 431 -19.94 -0.95 22.64
CA THR A 431 -18.56 -0.93 23.15
C THR A 431 -18.12 -2.36 23.37
N ALA A 432 -17.54 -2.99 22.35
CA ALA A 432 -16.98 -4.34 22.49
C ALA A 432 -15.58 -4.30 23.09
N GLN A 433 -15.33 -5.15 24.08
CA GLN A 433 -13.99 -5.59 24.47
C GLN A 433 -14.03 -7.09 24.72
N SER A 434 -13.32 -7.85 23.88
CA SER A 434 -12.75 -9.14 24.26
C SER A 434 -11.40 -9.31 23.58
N ALA A 435 -10.51 -10.06 24.23
CA ALA A 435 -9.18 -10.36 23.71
C ALA A 435 -9.28 -11.04 22.34
N ALA A 436 -8.46 -10.61 21.37
CA ALA A 436 -8.48 -11.09 19.99
C ALA A 436 -8.49 -12.64 19.92
N PRO A 437 -9.62 -13.29 19.56
CA PRO A 437 -9.65 -14.74 19.46
C PRO A 437 -8.82 -15.18 18.25
N SER A 438 -7.95 -16.17 18.43
CA SER A 438 -7.27 -16.86 17.32
C SER A 438 -7.87 -18.25 17.17
N LEU A 439 -8.09 -18.69 15.93
CA LEU A 439 -8.61 -20.02 15.64
C LEU A 439 -7.55 -20.78 14.84
N VAL A 440 -7.13 -21.93 15.36
CA VAL A 440 -6.03 -22.71 14.81
C VAL A 440 -6.56 -24.09 14.47
N ARG A 441 -6.29 -24.58 13.26
CA ARG A 441 -6.78 -25.87 12.78
C ARG A 441 -5.80 -27.03 13.09
N PRO A 442 -6.03 -27.86 14.13
CA PRO A 442 -5.40 -29.18 14.23
C PRO A 442 -6.02 -30.22 13.30
N PRO A 443 -5.29 -31.31 12.98
CA PRO A 443 -5.89 -32.49 12.36
C PRO A 443 -7.01 -33.05 13.27
N GLY A 444 -8.28 -32.89 12.86
CA GLY A 444 -9.44 -33.49 13.52
C GLY A 444 -10.30 -32.61 14.44
N ALA A 445 -9.95 -31.33 14.67
CA ALA A 445 -10.83 -30.39 15.38
C ALA A 445 -10.75 -28.97 14.78
N SER A 446 -11.91 -28.34 14.58
CA SER A 446 -12.03 -27.07 13.82
C SER A 446 -12.84 -25.97 14.52
N THR A 447 -13.29 -26.17 15.77
CA THR A 447 -14.24 -25.28 16.44
C THR A 447 -13.62 -24.48 17.61
N GLY A 448 -14.13 -23.27 17.84
CA GLY A 448 -13.76 -22.37 18.93
C GLY A 448 -14.94 -21.52 19.42
N SER A 449 -14.76 -20.73 20.47
CA SER A 449 -15.79 -19.81 20.98
C SER A 449 -15.24 -18.41 21.21
N LEU A 450 -16.01 -17.41 20.83
CA LEU A 450 -15.75 -16.00 21.07
C LEU A 450 -16.78 -15.47 22.07
N THR A 451 -16.34 -14.77 23.12
CA THR A 451 -17.24 -14.01 23.99
C THR A 451 -17.20 -12.54 23.59
N ALA A 452 -18.36 -11.91 23.41
CA ALA A 452 -18.52 -10.50 23.13
C ALA A 452 -19.33 -9.84 24.23
N THR A 453 -18.74 -8.90 24.97
CA THR A 453 -19.49 -8.06 25.91
C THR A 453 -20.11 -6.89 25.15
N LEU A 454 -21.43 -6.74 25.24
CA LEU A 454 -22.17 -5.63 24.62
C LEU A 454 -22.87 -4.83 25.72
N GLU A 455 -22.87 -3.50 25.60
CA GLU A 455 -23.58 -2.58 26.49
C GLU A 455 -24.81 -2.01 25.76
N ASN A 456 -25.97 -2.04 26.40
CA ASN A 456 -27.16 -1.38 25.88
C ASN A 456 -27.11 0.12 26.17
N THR A 457 -26.55 0.91 25.26
CA THR A 457 -26.52 2.38 25.42
C THR A 457 -27.79 3.06 24.88
N GLY A 458 -28.82 2.30 24.53
CA GLY A 458 -30.07 2.82 23.97
C GLY A 458 -31.08 3.19 25.05
N ALA A 459 -32.23 3.76 24.63
CA ALA A 459 -33.30 4.16 25.53
C ALA A 459 -34.34 3.06 25.82
N ALA A 460 -34.20 1.87 25.21
CA ALA A 460 -35.14 0.76 25.33
C ALA A 460 -34.44 -0.57 25.63
N ALA A 461 -35.12 -1.45 26.36
CA ALA A 461 -34.62 -2.78 26.72
C ALA A 461 -34.56 -3.72 25.50
N TRP A 462 -33.57 -4.61 25.44
CA TRP A 462 -33.46 -5.63 24.40
C TRP A 462 -34.08 -6.95 24.89
N PRO A 463 -34.99 -7.60 24.15
CA PRO A 463 -35.44 -8.94 24.49
C PRO A 463 -34.27 -9.94 24.31
N VAL A 464 -34.00 -10.73 25.35
CA VAL A 464 -32.94 -11.78 25.34
C VAL A 464 -33.35 -12.94 24.42
N THR A 465 -34.65 -13.25 24.37
CA THR A 465 -35.22 -14.28 23.50
C THR A 465 -35.13 -13.84 22.03
N GLY A 466 -34.38 -14.58 21.21
CA GLY A 466 -34.24 -14.32 19.77
C GLY A 466 -33.12 -13.34 19.40
N LEU A 467 -32.24 -12.99 20.34
CA LEU A 467 -31.10 -12.11 20.08
C LEU A 467 -29.93 -12.87 19.42
N HIS A 468 -29.42 -12.37 18.30
CA HIS A 468 -28.34 -12.98 17.53
C HIS A 468 -27.33 -11.94 17.04
N LEU A 469 -26.08 -12.38 16.83
CA LEU A 469 -25.11 -11.62 16.03
C LEU A 469 -25.28 -12.01 14.57
N ALA A 470 -25.35 -11.03 13.69
CA ALA A 470 -25.41 -11.20 12.25
C ALA A 470 -24.15 -10.61 11.61
N VAL A 471 -23.65 -11.25 10.56
CA VAL A 471 -22.54 -10.70 9.75
C VAL A 471 -22.98 -9.36 9.19
N ALA A 472 -22.25 -8.30 9.55
CA ALA A 472 -22.56 -6.94 9.18
C ALA A 472 -22.30 -6.70 7.70
N SER A 473 -21.26 -7.32 7.12
CA SER A 473 -20.93 -7.17 5.69
C SER A 473 -20.05 -8.28 5.08
N PRO A 474 -20.38 -8.74 3.85
CA PRO A 474 -21.63 -8.45 3.15
C PRO A 474 -22.85 -9.08 3.88
N PRO A 475 -23.98 -8.35 4.00
CA PRO A 475 -25.12 -8.80 4.79
C PRO A 475 -25.82 -10.00 4.12
N GLY A 476 -26.12 -11.03 4.92
CA GLY A 476 -26.73 -12.26 4.43
C GLY A 476 -25.74 -13.28 3.87
N GLU A 477 -24.44 -13.00 3.92
CA GLU A 477 -23.41 -14.00 3.62
C GLU A 477 -23.26 -14.97 4.80
N ALA A 478 -23.27 -16.25 4.47
CA ALA A 478 -22.85 -17.32 5.34
C ALA A 478 -21.41 -17.03 5.81
N ASP A 479 -21.20 -16.83 7.11
CA ASP A 479 -19.83 -16.78 7.60
C ASP A 479 -19.30 -18.22 7.63
N PRO A 480 -18.26 -18.54 6.84
CA PRO A 480 -17.73 -19.90 6.86
C PRO A 480 -17.08 -20.21 8.20
N LEU A 481 -16.69 -19.19 9.00
CA LEU A 481 -16.30 -19.34 10.40
C LEU A 481 -17.48 -19.58 11.34
N ALA A 482 -18.73 -19.46 10.88
CA ALA A 482 -19.93 -19.75 11.66
C ALA A 482 -20.64 -21.03 11.16
N GLY A 483 -19.89 -21.99 10.61
CA GLY A 483 -20.45 -23.19 9.99
C GLY A 483 -21.27 -22.90 8.72
N GLY A 484 -20.96 -21.80 8.01
CA GLY A 484 -21.73 -21.35 6.85
C GLY A 484 -23.08 -20.73 7.21
N SER A 485 -23.28 -20.31 8.46
CA SER A 485 -24.51 -19.65 8.90
C SER A 485 -24.42 -18.13 8.72
N THR A 486 -25.52 -17.51 8.29
CA THR A 486 -25.72 -16.05 8.36
C THR A 486 -26.00 -15.57 9.78
N ARG A 487 -26.23 -16.53 10.69
CA ARG A 487 -26.56 -16.36 12.11
C ARG A 487 -25.54 -17.16 12.92
N PRO A 488 -24.35 -16.61 13.22
CA PRO A 488 -23.42 -17.23 14.14
C PRO A 488 -24.14 -17.59 15.44
N GLY A 489 -24.31 -18.90 15.67
CA GLY A 489 -25.14 -19.42 16.74
C GLY A 489 -24.60 -19.00 18.10
N ALA A 490 -25.38 -18.20 18.83
CA ALA A 490 -25.18 -17.92 20.24
C ALA A 490 -26.44 -18.37 21.00
N PHE A 491 -26.27 -19.37 21.86
CA PHE A 491 -27.19 -19.59 22.96
C PHE A 491 -26.99 -18.43 23.93
N VAL A 492 -28.00 -17.59 24.08
CA VAL A 492 -27.91 -16.44 24.97
C VAL A 492 -27.96 -16.95 26.42
N ARG A 493 -26.88 -16.73 27.16
CA ARG A 493 -26.95 -16.58 28.62
C ARG A 493 -26.36 -15.21 28.91
N ASN A 494 -27.14 -14.31 29.52
CA ASN A 494 -26.57 -13.18 30.22
C ASN A 494 -25.68 -13.77 31.33
N ALA A 495 -24.38 -13.93 31.07
CA ALA A 495 -23.46 -14.55 32.02
C ALA A 495 -23.31 -13.70 33.30
N THR A 496 -23.64 -12.41 33.21
CA THR A 496 -23.72 -11.45 34.31
C THR A 496 -24.99 -11.63 35.16
N ARG A 497 -26.13 -11.99 34.54
CA ARG A 497 -27.42 -12.32 35.20
C ARG A 497 -28.12 -13.53 34.53
N PRO A 498 -27.77 -14.76 34.93
CA PRO A 498 -28.37 -15.96 34.36
C PRO A 498 -29.90 -15.99 34.58
N GLY A 499 -30.68 -16.07 33.51
CA GLY A 499 -32.16 -16.17 33.55
C GLY A 499 -32.93 -14.88 33.25
N ALA A 500 -32.26 -13.76 33.01
CA ALA A 500 -32.92 -12.51 32.59
C ALA A 500 -33.59 -12.64 31.21
N THR A 501 -34.78 -12.04 31.04
CA THR A 501 -35.53 -12.01 29.78
C THR A 501 -35.27 -10.76 28.93
N THR A 502 -34.60 -9.75 29.49
CA THR A 502 -34.23 -8.49 28.83
C THR A 502 -32.79 -8.05 29.17
N VAL A 503 -32.21 -7.17 28.34
CA VAL A 503 -31.00 -6.37 28.63
C VAL A 503 -31.42 -4.91 28.69
N GLU A 504 -31.43 -4.31 29.88
CA GLU A 504 -31.96 -2.97 30.12
C GLU A 504 -31.02 -1.85 29.62
N PRO A 505 -31.51 -0.62 29.39
CA PRO A 505 -30.66 0.54 29.16
C PRO A 505 -29.54 0.68 30.22
N GLY A 506 -28.30 0.84 29.76
CA GLY A 506 -27.07 0.89 30.57
C GLY A 506 -26.50 -0.47 30.97
N GLU A 507 -27.17 -1.58 30.68
CA GLU A 507 -26.73 -2.92 31.08
C GLU A 507 -25.67 -3.51 30.12
N ARG A 508 -24.69 -4.21 30.70
CA ARG A 508 -23.72 -5.03 29.96
C ARG A 508 -24.08 -6.52 29.98
N ALA A 509 -24.07 -7.15 28.80
CA ALA A 509 -24.33 -8.57 28.63
C ALA A 509 -23.23 -9.24 27.79
N ASP A 510 -22.84 -10.45 28.16
CA ASP A 510 -21.86 -11.27 27.45
C ASP A 510 -22.54 -12.25 26.48
N PHE A 511 -22.02 -12.33 25.26
CA PHE A 511 -22.53 -13.16 24.17
C PHE A 511 -21.47 -14.16 23.71
N VAL A 512 -21.77 -15.46 23.75
CA VAL A 512 -20.84 -16.50 23.29
C VAL A 512 -21.21 -16.96 21.88
N VAL A 513 -20.32 -16.70 20.92
CA VAL A 513 -20.42 -17.13 19.52
C VAL A 513 -19.55 -18.36 19.30
N ARG A 514 -20.10 -19.44 18.73
CA ARG A 514 -19.28 -20.57 18.26
C ARG A 514 -18.75 -20.31 16.86
N LEU A 515 -17.48 -20.64 16.66
CA LEU A 515 -16.77 -20.56 15.39
C LEU A 515 -16.35 -21.97 14.91
N ASP A 516 -16.32 -22.20 13.60
CA ASP A 516 -15.91 -23.44 12.92
C ASP A 516 -15.12 -23.12 11.64
N ALA A 517 -13.87 -23.56 11.52
CA ALA A 517 -13.04 -23.35 10.32
C ALA A 517 -12.75 -24.62 9.52
N ALA A 518 -13.59 -25.67 9.61
CA ALA A 518 -13.36 -26.95 8.93
C ALA A 518 -13.10 -26.81 7.41
N GLY A 519 -13.61 -25.75 6.76
CA GLY A 519 -13.46 -25.49 5.32
C GLY A 519 -12.81 -24.15 4.95
N VAL A 520 -12.20 -23.43 5.90
CA VAL A 520 -11.69 -22.05 5.69
C VAL A 520 -10.17 -22.04 5.51
N ALA A 521 -9.65 -21.54 4.37
CA ALA A 521 -8.21 -21.47 4.12
C ALA A 521 -7.45 -20.58 5.14
N ALA A 522 -6.17 -20.88 5.38
CA ALA A 522 -5.33 -20.12 6.31
C ALA A 522 -5.15 -18.67 5.85
N GLY A 523 -5.22 -17.74 6.79
CA GLY A 523 -5.17 -16.29 6.58
C GLY A 523 -5.86 -15.53 7.72
N THR A 524 -5.80 -14.21 7.65
CA THR A 524 -6.53 -13.34 8.59
C THR A 524 -7.95 -13.12 8.08
N HIS A 525 -8.94 -13.58 8.83
CA HIS A 525 -10.35 -13.42 8.48
C HIS A 525 -10.97 -12.31 9.33
N GLY A 526 -11.13 -11.14 8.70
CA GLY A 526 -11.85 -10.01 9.29
C GLY A 526 -13.34 -10.11 8.98
N ARG A 527 -14.17 -10.07 10.02
CA ARG A 527 -15.64 -9.99 9.86
C ARG A 527 -16.20 -8.92 10.78
N ALA A 528 -17.07 -8.10 10.21
CA ALA A 528 -17.88 -7.17 10.97
C ALA A 528 -19.19 -7.85 11.35
N TYR A 529 -19.67 -7.64 12.58
CA TYR A 529 -20.92 -8.17 13.09
C TYR A 529 -21.79 -7.06 13.68
N ARG A 530 -23.09 -7.28 13.69
CA ARG A 530 -24.09 -6.40 14.30
C ARG A 530 -25.15 -7.21 15.02
N LEU A 531 -25.91 -6.57 15.89
CA LEU A 531 -26.96 -7.20 16.67
C LEU A 531 -28.26 -7.30 15.86
N ARG A 532 -29.02 -8.38 16.05
CA ARG A 532 -30.31 -8.64 15.40
C ARG A 532 -31.26 -9.34 16.36
N ILE A 533 -32.57 -9.07 16.24
CA ILE A 533 -33.64 -9.80 16.95
C ILE A 533 -34.45 -10.59 15.90
N GLY A 534 -34.51 -11.91 16.06
CA GLY A 534 -35.24 -12.82 15.17
C GLY A 534 -34.83 -12.65 13.69
N GLU A 535 -35.82 -12.46 12.81
CA GLU A 535 -35.63 -12.15 11.39
C GLU A 535 -35.73 -10.64 11.08
N GLY A 536 -35.75 -9.77 12.09
CA GLY A 536 -35.85 -8.30 11.91
C GLY A 536 -34.60 -7.64 11.33
N PRO A 537 -34.59 -6.32 11.13
CA PRO A 537 -33.42 -5.57 10.65
C PRO A 537 -32.24 -5.65 11.65
N VAL A 538 -31.03 -5.48 11.12
CA VAL A 538 -29.78 -5.46 11.87
C VAL A 538 -29.58 -4.07 12.45
N PHE A 539 -29.39 -3.94 13.77
CA PHE A 539 -29.30 -2.64 14.45
C PHE A 539 -27.98 -2.45 15.21
N GLY A 540 -27.56 -1.19 15.35
CA GLY A 540 -26.35 -0.78 16.08
C GLY A 540 -25.06 -0.72 15.25
N ALA A 541 -24.01 -0.15 15.85
CA ALA A 541 -22.69 -0.02 15.23
C ALA A 541 -22.07 -1.40 14.96
N ALA A 542 -21.46 -1.55 13.77
CA ALA A 542 -20.73 -2.77 13.44
C ALA A 542 -19.52 -2.92 14.36
N VAL A 543 -19.38 -4.09 14.97
CA VAL A 543 -18.17 -4.48 15.67
C VAL A 543 -17.34 -5.33 14.73
N SER A 544 -16.15 -4.86 14.41
CA SER A 544 -15.21 -5.61 13.58
C SER A 544 -14.34 -6.48 14.45
N TRP A 545 -14.32 -7.77 14.14
CA TRP A 545 -13.39 -8.73 14.71
C TRP A 545 -12.47 -9.26 13.63
N THR A 546 -11.23 -9.51 14.04
CA THR A 546 -10.24 -10.12 13.18
C THR A 546 -9.84 -11.43 13.82
N VAL A 547 -10.15 -12.54 13.15
CA VAL A 547 -9.81 -13.88 13.57
C VAL A 547 -8.66 -14.36 12.68
N PRO A 548 -7.42 -14.43 13.18
CA PRO A 548 -6.37 -15.14 12.46
C PRO A 548 -6.73 -16.63 12.42
N VAL A 549 -6.92 -17.18 11.21
CA VAL A 549 -7.09 -18.60 10.95
C VAL A 549 -5.77 -19.13 10.44
N ALA A 550 -5.11 -19.96 11.22
CA ALA A 550 -3.81 -20.50 10.84
C ALA A 550 -3.87 -22.02 10.70
N ASP A 551 -3.18 -22.54 9.68
CA ASP A 551 -2.82 -23.93 9.60
C ASP A 551 -1.72 -24.18 10.62
N THR A 552 -2.11 -24.71 11.78
CA THR A 552 -1.22 -25.02 12.88
C THR A 552 -0.39 -23.82 13.37
N VAL A 553 -0.87 -23.14 14.40
CA VAL A 553 -0.02 -22.29 15.25
C VAL A 553 0.64 -23.20 16.25
N LEU A 554 1.78 -23.72 15.85
CA LEU A 554 2.80 -24.13 16.80
C LEU A 554 3.69 -22.92 16.91
N THR A 555 3.54 -22.13 17.96
CA THR A 555 4.54 -21.12 18.29
C THR A 555 5.42 -21.71 19.37
N ALA A 556 6.73 -21.48 19.23
CA ALA A 556 7.72 -21.90 20.20
C ALA A 556 8.48 -20.65 20.66
N SER A 557 8.39 -20.27 21.94
CA SER A 557 9.24 -19.20 22.47
C SER A 557 10.46 -19.78 23.17
N TYR A 558 11.64 -19.26 22.84
CA TYR A 558 12.91 -19.73 23.41
C TYR A 558 13.10 -19.13 24.81
N ALA A 559 13.32 -19.97 25.83
CA ALA A 559 13.86 -19.54 27.12
C ALA A 559 15.31 -20.03 27.20
N SER A 560 16.26 -19.16 27.48
CA SER A 560 17.66 -19.55 27.62
C SER A 560 18.06 -19.49 29.09
N ALA A 561 18.37 -20.63 29.69
CA ALA A 561 19.39 -20.73 30.74
C ALA A 561 20.46 -21.74 30.27
N PRO A 562 21.75 -21.39 30.22
CA PRO A 562 22.80 -22.37 29.95
C PRO A 562 22.93 -23.29 31.17
N VAL A 563 22.66 -24.58 31.00
CA VAL A 563 23.01 -25.59 32.00
C VAL A 563 24.09 -26.48 31.40
N ALA A 564 25.25 -26.52 32.05
CA ALA A 564 26.34 -27.43 31.71
C ALA A 564 25.80 -28.88 31.65
N ALA A 565 26.38 -29.69 30.75
CA ALA A 565 26.01 -31.10 30.61
C ALA A 565 26.02 -31.80 31.98
N PRO A 566 24.97 -32.56 32.36
CA PRO A 566 25.05 -33.40 33.54
C PRO A 566 26.00 -34.55 33.24
N GLY A 567 27.16 -34.58 33.91
CA GLY A 567 28.05 -35.74 33.95
C GLY A 567 29.48 -35.56 33.45
N ALA A 568 29.90 -34.40 32.95
CA ALA A 568 31.32 -34.14 32.74
C ALA A 568 31.90 -33.49 34.00
N ALA A 569 32.82 -34.19 34.67
CA ALA A 569 33.59 -33.64 35.79
C ALA A 569 34.15 -32.25 35.45
N PRO A 570 34.25 -31.32 36.42
CA PRO A 570 34.81 -30.00 36.15
C PRO A 570 36.24 -30.21 35.67
N ALA A 571 36.54 -29.85 34.42
CA ALA A 571 37.90 -29.81 33.95
C ALA A 571 38.62 -28.72 34.75
N THR A 572 39.32 -29.15 35.79
CA THR A 572 40.20 -28.34 36.63
C THR A 572 41.46 -27.98 35.85
N THR A 573 41.34 -27.24 34.74
CA THR A 573 42.45 -26.57 34.04
C THR A 573 41.91 -25.54 33.04
N GLY A 574 41.84 -24.27 33.44
CA GLY A 574 42.12 -23.07 32.61
C GLY A 574 41.43 -22.85 31.24
N GLY A 575 40.37 -23.57 30.86
CA GLY A 575 39.66 -23.35 29.59
C GLY A 575 38.53 -22.31 29.68
N PRO A 576 38.19 -21.59 28.59
CA PRO A 576 37.05 -20.68 28.58
C PRO A 576 35.73 -21.44 28.80
N SER A 577 34.77 -20.81 29.47
CA SER A 577 33.40 -21.34 29.60
C SER A 577 32.83 -21.64 28.20
N PRO A 578 32.25 -22.83 27.95
CA PRO A 578 31.79 -23.24 26.62
C PRO A 578 30.60 -22.41 26.11
N VAL A 579 29.91 -21.71 27.02
CA VAL A 579 28.80 -20.81 26.72
C VAL A 579 29.01 -19.49 27.48
N PHE A 580 28.83 -18.37 26.77
CA PHE A 580 28.99 -17.03 27.34
C PHE A 580 27.77 -16.62 28.19
N PRO A 581 27.92 -15.65 29.12
CA PRO A 581 26.82 -15.11 29.93
C PRO A 581 25.70 -14.44 29.12
N ASP A 582 25.93 -14.14 27.84
CA ASP A 582 24.94 -13.59 26.91
C ASP A 582 23.90 -14.62 26.43
N GLY A 583 24.13 -15.91 26.73
CA GLY A 583 23.26 -17.02 26.35
C GLY A 583 23.15 -17.29 24.85
N ARG A 584 23.96 -16.63 24.01
CA ARG A 584 23.87 -16.71 22.54
C ARG A 584 25.19 -17.03 21.84
N THR A 585 26.31 -16.88 22.55
CA THR A 585 27.62 -17.18 22.00
C THR A 585 28.14 -18.50 22.56
N VAL A 586 28.59 -19.39 21.67
CA VAL A 586 29.08 -20.74 22.01
C VAL A 586 30.49 -20.90 21.49
N VAL A 587 31.41 -21.35 22.35
CA VAL A 587 32.79 -21.64 21.98
C VAL A 587 32.89 -23.09 21.54
N VAL A 588 33.37 -23.32 20.32
CA VAL A 588 33.57 -24.67 19.78
C VAL A 588 35.06 -24.86 19.46
N PRO A 589 35.73 -25.89 20.04
CA PRO A 589 37.11 -26.21 19.69
C PRO A 589 37.22 -26.57 18.20
N ARG A 590 38.29 -26.11 17.53
CA ARG A 590 38.53 -26.40 16.11
C ARG A 590 38.40 -27.88 15.75
N ASN A 591 38.91 -28.78 16.58
CA ASN A 591 38.89 -30.24 16.35
C ASN A 591 37.98 -30.98 17.36
N GLY A 592 36.87 -30.37 17.78
CA GLY A 592 35.94 -30.97 18.75
C GLY A 592 34.50 -30.50 18.58
N ALA A 593 33.66 -30.80 19.57
CA ALA A 593 32.26 -30.41 19.59
C ALA A 593 31.86 -29.83 20.97
N THR A 594 30.85 -28.98 20.97
CA THR A 594 30.23 -28.44 22.18
C THR A 594 28.72 -28.70 22.12
N THR A 595 28.18 -29.37 23.13
CA THR A 595 26.73 -29.61 23.26
C THR A 595 26.05 -28.39 23.89
N VAL A 596 24.94 -27.97 23.29
CA VAL A 596 24.12 -26.84 23.73
C VAL A 596 22.72 -27.33 24.02
N ARG A 597 22.16 -26.92 25.17
CA ARG A 597 20.76 -27.16 25.52
C ARG A 597 19.91 -25.99 25.08
N ILE A 598 18.79 -26.31 24.44
CA ILE A 598 17.79 -25.41 23.88
C ILE A 598 16.47 -25.66 24.60
N GLU A 599 15.85 -24.63 25.14
CA GLU A 599 14.50 -24.74 25.71
C GLU A 599 13.49 -24.04 24.81
N LEU A 600 12.43 -24.74 24.44
CA LEU A 600 11.34 -24.21 23.64
C LEU A 600 10.03 -24.33 24.41
N ARG A 601 9.38 -23.19 24.64
CA ARG A 601 8.05 -23.13 25.20
C ARG A 601 7.01 -23.28 24.10
N ASN A 602 6.19 -24.30 24.19
CA ASN A 602 5.03 -24.47 23.34
C ASN A 602 4.00 -23.38 23.66
N THR A 603 3.94 -22.32 22.87
CA THR A 603 2.92 -21.26 22.96
C THR A 603 1.77 -21.49 21.98
N GLY A 604 1.83 -22.58 21.20
CA GLY A 604 0.73 -23.07 20.38
C GLY A 604 -0.37 -23.71 21.21
N ASN A 605 -1.44 -24.12 20.54
CA ASN A 605 -2.60 -24.76 21.17
C ASN A 605 -2.59 -26.29 21.06
N LEU A 606 -1.53 -26.90 20.52
CA LEU A 606 -1.36 -28.35 20.38
C LEU A 606 -0.18 -28.85 21.18
N GLY A 607 -0.36 -29.95 21.92
CA GLY A 607 0.72 -30.60 22.66
C GLY A 607 1.73 -31.29 21.74
N TRP A 608 3.02 -31.25 22.07
CA TRP A 608 4.06 -31.99 21.36
C TRP A 608 4.20 -33.38 22.00
N PRO A 609 4.05 -34.49 21.25
CA PRO A 609 4.13 -35.83 21.82
C PRO A 609 5.57 -36.19 22.28
N ALA A 610 5.69 -37.08 23.25
CA ALA A 610 6.97 -37.58 23.76
C ALA A 610 7.69 -38.52 22.77
N GLY A 611 9.02 -38.58 22.84
CA GLY A 611 9.84 -39.61 22.17
C GLY A 611 10.43 -39.24 20.81
N ALA A 612 11.36 -40.08 20.32
CA ALA A 612 12.18 -39.83 19.12
C ALA A 612 11.41 -39.95 17.77
N SER A 613 10.14 -40.34 17.81
CA SER A 613 9.22 -40.36 16.66
C SER A 613 8.31 -39.13 16.62
N GLY A 614 8.51 -38.15 17.52
CA GLY A 614 7.75 -36.91 17.53
C GLY A 614 7.91 -36.10 16.23
N PRO A 615 6.86 -35.37 15.80
CA PRO A 615 6.85 -34.69 14.51
C PRO A 615 7.61 -33.36 14.50
N VAL A 616 8.18 -32.89 15.62
CA VAL A 616 8.88 -31.60 15.67
C VAL A 616 10.40 -31.80 15.53
N LEU A 617 11.05 -31.03 14.65
CA LEU A 617 12.49 -31.07 14.37
C LEU A 617 13.12 -29.68 14.52
N LEU A 618 14.44 -29.62 14.69
CA LEU A 618 15.20 -28.37 14.61
C LEU A 618 15.98 -28.28 13.29
N GLY A 619 15.71 -27.25 12.49
CA GLY A 619 16.34 -27.03 11.20
C GLY A 619 17.16 -25.75 11.15
N THR A 620 18.08 -25.68 10.19
CA THR A 620 18.86 -24.46 9.93
C THR A 620 18.01 -23.39 9.26
N SER A 621 18.00 -22.19 9.84
CA SER A 621 17.29 -21.01 9.33
C SER A 621 18.28 -19.87 9.05
N LEU A 622 17.92 -18.95 8.16
CA LEU A 622 18.74 -17.81 7.69
C LEU A 622 19.91 -18.16 6.72
N PRO A 623 19.61 -18.56 5.48
CA PRO A 623 18.29 -18.94 4.96
C PRO A 623 17.89 -20.36 5.36
N ARG A 624 16.58 -20.64 5.35
CA ARG A 624 16.02 -21.96 5.66
C ARG A 624 16.68 -23.06 4.80
N ASN A 625 16.96 -24.21 5.42
CA ASN A 625 17.62 -25.37 4.78
C ASN A 625 19.07 -25.14 4.34
N ARG A 626 19.78 -24.15 4.90
CA ARG A 626 21.22 -24.00 4.64
C ARG A 626 22.01 -25.15 5.28
N VAL A 627 23.01 -25.69 4.58
CA VAL A 627 23.99 -26.60 5.20
C VAL A 627 24.70 -25.89 6.35
N SER A 628 24.63 -26.45 7.57
CA SER A 628 25.32 -25.86 8.73
C SER A 628 26.82 -26.10 8.65
N ALA A 629 27.61 -25.10 9.03
CA ALA A 629 29.05 -25.25 9.13
C ALA A 629 29.46 -26.07 10.37
N ALA A 630 28.54 -26.22 11.32
CA ALA A 630 28.72 -26.90 12.59
C ALA A 630 28.02 -28.27 12.66
N ALA A 631 27.46 -28.76 11.55
CA ALA A 631 26.83 -30.09 11.50
C ALA A 631 27.86 -31.21 11.74
N GLY A 632 27.46 -32.22 12.50
CA GLY A 632 28.17 -33.49 12.70
C GLY A 632 27.38 -34.67 12.14
N ASP A 633 27.97 -35.88 12.21
CA ASP A 633 27.34 -37.12 11.73
C ASP A 633 26.14 -37.58 12.58
N ASP A 634 26.01 -37.02 13.78
CA ASP A 634 24.91 -37.24 14.72
C ASP A 634 23.65 -36.42 14.38
N TRP A 635 23.74 -35.50 13.43
CA TRP A 635 22.60 -34.76 12.90
C TRP A 635 21.78 -35.64 11.95
N LEU A 636 20.46 -35.41 11.87
CA LEU A 636 19.60 -36.13 10.91
C LEU A 636 19.98 -35.86 9.46
N SER A 637 20.47 -34.65 9.21
CA SER A 637 21.10 -34.23 7.96
C SER A 637 21.87 -32.94 8.22
N ALA A 638 22.72 -32.53 7.27
CA ALA A 638 23.49 -31.28 7.41
C ALA A 638 22.62 -30.00 7.51
N THR A 639 21.30 -30.11 7.36
CA THR A 639 20.31 -29.01 7.49
C THR A 639 19.31 -29.25 8.64
N ARG A 640 19.46 -30.33 9.41
CA ARG A 640 18.54 -30.78 10.47
C ARG A 640 19.32 -31.28 11.68
N ALA A 641 19.40 -30.44 12.71
CA ALA A 641 20.28 -30.66 13.86
C ALA A 641 19.79 -31.71 14.84
N ALA A 642 18.48 -31.80 15.09
CA ALA A 642 17.95 -32.75 16.06
C ALA A 642 16.49 -33.13 15.78
N ARG A 643 16.13 -34.36 16.15
CA ARG A 643 14.72 -34.70 16.47
C ARG A 643 14.44 -34.14 17.86
N LEU A 644 13.34 -33.42 18.02
CA LEU A 644 12.95 -32.93 19.34
C LEU A 644 12.37 -34.10 20.15
N ALA A 645 13.23 -34.99 20.62
CA ALA A 645 12.87 -36.09 21.52
C ALA A 645 12.64 -35.51 22.92
N ALA A 646 11.47 -34.90 23.14
CA ALA A 646 11.10 -34.48 24.48
C ALA A 646 10.96 -35.74 25.37
N PRO A 647 11.57 -35.77 26.58
CA PRO A 647 11.49 -36.91 27.49
C PRO A 647 10.05 -37.18 27.98
N ALA A 648 9.16 -36.19 27.83
CA ALA A 648 7.72 -36.28 28.05
C ALA A 648 6.97 -35.37 27.05
N ALA A 649 5.65 -35.53 26.93
CA ALA A 649 4.86 -34.69 26.05
C ALA A 649 4.86 -33.23 26.54
N VAL A 650 5.03 -32.26 25.64
CA VAL A 650 5.05 -30.82 25.95
C VAL A 650 3.68 -30.22 25.68
N ALA A 651 2.86 -30.07 26.72
CA ALA A 651 1.52 -29.51 26.62
C ALA A 651 1.53 -28.03 26.15
N PRO A 652 0.41 -27.51 25.60
CA PRO A 652 0.23 -26.07 25.38
C PRO A 652 0.56 -25.25 26.62
N GLY A 653 1.40 -24.24 26.47
CA GLY A 653 1.88 -23.36 27.53
C GLY A 653 3.15 -23.82 28.28
N SER A 654 3.59 -25.08 28.10
CA SER A 654 4.73 -25.69 28.78
C SER A 654 6.05 -25.61 27.99
N THR A 655 7.20 -25.79 28.65
CA THR A 655 8.54 -25.75 28.04
C THR A 655 9.14 -27.14 27.91
N GLY A 656 9.66 -27.48 26.72
CA GLY A 656 10.48 -28.66 26.46
C GLY A 656 11.97 -28.29 26.31
N THR A 657 12.86 -29.24 26.61
CA THR A 657 14.32 -29.07 26.53
C THR A 657 14.95 -30.03 25.52
N PHE A 658 15.97 -29.57 24.80
CA PHE A 658 16.57 -30.26 23.65
C PHE A 658 18.07 -30.05 23.60
N ASP A 659 18.84 -31.12 23.41
CA ASP A 659 20.31 -31.04 23.31
C ASP A 659 20.76 -31.10 21.85
N VAL A 660 21.69 -30.23 21.47
CA VAL A 660 22.25 -30.11 20.11
C VAL A 660 23.76 -30.02 20.18
N ALA A 661 24.48 -30.89 19.46
CA ALA A 661 25.93 -30.82 19.34
C ALA A 661 26.36 -29.91 18.18
N LEU A 662 27.28 -28.97 18.44
CA LEU A 662 27.89 -28.07 17.46
C LEU A 662 29.37 -28.43 17.27
N HIS A 663 29.78 -28.69 16.03
CA HIS A 663 31.11 -29.24 15.71
C HIS A 663 32.04 -28.22 15.05
N GLY A 664 33.33 -28.25 15.40
CA GLY A 664 34.36 -27.37 14.86
C GLY A 664 34.88 -27.79 13.48
N ASN A 665 34.83 -29.10 13.20
CA ASN A 665 35.11 -29.71 11.89
C ASN A 665 36.48 -29.32 11.26
N GLY A 666 37.50 -29.02 12.07
CA GLY A 666 38.84 -28.65 11.61
C GLY A 666 38.97 -27.27 10.95
N ARG A 667 37.89 -26.49 10.90
CA ARG A 667 37.79 -25.23 10.14
C ARG A 667 38.56 -24.08 10.79
N PRO A 668 38.97 -23.04 10.04
CA PRO A 668 39.70 -21.88 10.58
C PRO A 668 38.97 -21.18 11.72
N VAL A 669 39.75 -20.59 12.64
CA VAL A 669 39.30 -19.74 13.75
C VAL A 669 38.45 -18.60 13.21
N GLY A 670 37.30 -18.34 13.84
CA GLY A 670 36.37 -17.32 13.38
C GLY A 670 34.96 -17.49 13.96
N ILE A 671 34.10 -16.52 13.68
CA ILE A 671 32.71 -16.51 14.16
C ILE A 671 31.81 -16.92 13.00
N ALA A 672 30.98 -17.94 13.22
CA ALA A 672 29.90 -18.32 12.31
C ALA A 672 28.55 -18.14 13.00
N ALA A 673 27.67 -17.37 12.37
CA ALA A 673 26.28 -17.31 12.78
C ALA A 673 25.55 -18.57 12.27
N GLU A 674 25.00 -19.34 13.20
CA GLU A 674 24.13 -20.48 12.92
C GLU A 674 22.72 -20.13 13.38
N GLY A 675 21.79 -20.02 12.43
CA GLY A 675 20.37 -19.83 12.72
C GLY A 675 19.67 -21.17 12.84
N PHE A 676 18.85 -21.33 13.87
CA PHE A 676 18.00 -22.48 14.06
C PHE A 676 16.54 -22.06 14.21
N GLU A 677 15.64 -22.83 13.60
CA GLU A 677 14.20 -22.65 13.70
C GLU A 677 13.54 -24.03 13.80
N PRO A 678 12.56 -24.21 14.70
CA PRO A 678 11.77 -25.44 14.76
C PRO A 678 10.94 -25.62 13.48
N LEU A 679 10.64 -26.87 13.13
CA LEU A 679 9.73 -27.21 12.03
C LEU A 679 8.93 -28.47 12.34
N TRP A 680 7.78 -28.62 11.70
CA TRP A 680 6.96 -29.82 11.77
C TRP A 680 7.22 -30.73 10.57
N SER A 681 7.52 -32.00 10.85
CA SER A 681 7.82 -33.04 9.88
C SER A 681 6.69 -33.18 8.86
N GLY A 682 7.03 -32.99 7.58
CA GLY A 682 6.09 -33.12 6.46
C GLY A 682 5.13 -31.95 6.25
N VAL A 683 5.19 -30.87 7.04
CA VAL A 683 4.24 -29.75 6.97
C VAL A 683 4.92 -28.41 6.70
N GLY A 684 5.92 -27.99 7.49
CA GLY A 684 6.57 -26.68 7.29
C GLY A 684 7.29 -26.13 8.53
N TRP A 685 7.89 -24.94 8.41
CA TRP A 685 8.63 -24.25 9.48
C TRP A 685 7.69 -23.61 10.50
N ILE A 686 8.10 -23.59 11.77
CA ILE A 686 7.41 -22.89 12.85
C ILE A 686 7.92 -21.44 12.89
N GLU A 687 7.10 -20.52 12.38
CA GLU A 687 7.50 -19.13 12.17
C GLU A 687 7.71 -18.36 13.49
N ASP A 688 8.48 -17.26 13.42
CA ASP A 688 8.84 -16.35 14.53
C ASP A 688 9.70 -16.95 15.67
N ALA A 689 10.10 -18.22 15.55
CA ALA A 689 10.96 -18.93 16.51
C ALA A 689 12.45 -18.96 16.11
N ALA A 690 12.84 -18.36 14.98
CA ALA A 690 14.23 -18.36 14.52
C ALA A 690 15.16 -17.65 15.51
N ARG A 691 16.25 -18.30 15.91
CA ARG A 691 17.30 -17.71 16.76
C ARG A 691 18.68 -18.01 16.19
N THR A 692 19.56 -17.03 16.31
CA THR A 692 20.95 -17.14 15.86
C THR A 692 21.87 -17.39 17.03
N LEU A 693 22.65 -18.45 16.95
CA LEU A 693 23.79 -18.72 17.82
C LEU A 693 25.07 -18.24 17.14
N ASN A 694 25.91 -17.53 17.88
CA ASN A 694 27.25 -17.16 17.43
C ASN A 694 28.21 -18.28 17.80
N VAL A 695 28.58 -19.10 16.82
CA VAL A 695 29.56 -20.17 16.97
C VAL A 695 30.95 -19.60 16.80
N VAL A 696 31.67 -19.44 17.90
CA VAL A 696 33.05 -18.95 17.91
C VAL A 696 33.99 -20.14 17.90
N ARG A 697 34.62 -20.38 16.75
CA ARG A 697 35.67 -21.38 16.63
C ARG A 697 36.97 -20.79 17.16
N VAL A 698 37.59 -21.48 18.11
CA VAL A 698 38.86 -21.07 18.72
C VAL A 698 39.93 -22.13 18.50
N ASP A 699 41.17 -21.65 18.38
CA ASP A 699 42.35 -22.49 18.51
C ASP A 699 42.87 -22.36 19.95
N PRO A 700 42.81 -23.42 20.77
CA PRO A 700 43.23 -23.35 22.16
C PRO A 700 44.72 -22.96 22.33
N ALA A 701 45.56 -23.10 21.29
CA ALA A 701 46.99 -22.81 21.39
C ALA A 701 47.41 -21.35 21.07
N VAL A 702 46.55 -20.53 20.42
CA VAL A 702 46.99 -19.24 19.82
C VAL A 702 46.12 -18.02 20.18
N SER A 703 45.03 -18.18 20.92
CA SER A 703 43.99 -17.12 20.99
C SER A 703 44.25 -16.03 22.05
N ARG A 704 44.99 -14.96 21.69
CA ARG A 704 45.16 -13.73 22.50
C ARG A 704 44.09 -12.63 22.30
N LEU A 705 43.25 -12.68 21.27
CA LEU A 705 42.12 -11.76 21.10
C LEU A 705 40.98 -12.40 20.28
N ALA A 706 39.77 -12.42 20.83
CA ALA A 706 38.53 -12.47 20.06
C ALA A 706 37.65 -11.29 20.51
N LEU A 707 36.91 -10.70 19.57
CA LEU A 707 36.31 -9.38 19.67
C LEU A 707 34.85 -9.49 19.24
N LEU A 708 33.92 -9.16 20.13
CA LEU A 708 32.47 -9.09 19.86
C LEU A 708 31.92 -7.80 20.49
N HIS A 709 31.29 -6.98 19.65
CA HIS A 709 30.60 -5.74 20.04
C HIS A 709 29.23 -6.07 20.64
N ALA A 710 28.86 -5.40 21.73
CA ALA A 710 27.50 -5.30 22.23
C ALA A 710 27.19 -3.82 22.54
N GLY A 711 26.48 -3.18 21.61
CA GLY A 711 26.05 -1.78 21.62
C GLY A 711 25.82 -1.31 20.17
N PRO A 712 24.99 -0.29 19.87
CA PRO A 712 24.94 0.27 18.53
C PRO A 712 26.16 1.16 18.25
N PRO A 713 26.72 1.19 17.02
CA PRO A 713 27.71 2.19 16.65
C PRO A 713 27.04 3.57 16.66
N ALA A 714 27.45 4.44 17.58
CA ALA A 714 27.00 5.82 17.61
C ALA A 714 27.64 6.58 16.45
N THR A 715 26.83 7.11 15.53
CA THR A 715 27.27 8.16 14.61
C THR A 715 27.86 9.30 15.43
N VAL A 716 29.14 9.61 15.21
CA VAL A 716 29.79 10.74 15.90
C VAL A 716 29.73 11.96 14.99
N SER A 717 29.01 12.99 15.41
CA SER A 717 28.88 14.26 14.68
C SER A 717 29.89 15.29 15.19
N LEU A 718 30.61 15.93 14.28
CA LEU A 718 31.64 16.94 14.54
C LEU A 718 31.31 18.25 13.82
N ALA A 719 31.25 19.37 14.54
CA ALA A 719 31.12 20.68 13.91
C ALA A 719 32.45 21.14 13.30
N ASN A 720 32.43 21.66 12.08
CA ASN A 720 33.60 22.27 11.43
C ASN A 720 33.77 23.74 11.88
N ASP A 721 33.97 23.97 13.17
CA ASP A 721 34.16 25.30 13.78
C ASP A 721 35.39 25.36 14.70
N ALA A 722 35.56 26.48 15.42
CA ALA A 722 36.75 26.77 16.22
C ALA A 722 37.07 25.72 17.31
N SER A 723 36.11 24.88 17.71
CA SER A 723 36.40 23.76 18.63
C SER A 723 36.71 22.47 17.89
N GLY A 724 35.94 22.08 16.86
CA GLY A 724 36.20 21.03 15.86
C GLY A 724 36.89 19.73 16.32
N ARG A 725 36.87 19.39 17.60
CA ARG A 725 37.64 18.31 18.22
C ARG A 725 36.74 17.54 19.18
N THR A 726 36.84 16.21 19.17
CA THR A 726 36.13 15.32 20.10
C THR A 726 36.96 14.07 20.40
N GLU A 727 36.50 13.26 21.34
CA GLU A 727 37.08 11.96 21.67
C GLU A 727 36.07 10.84 21.38
N LEU A 728 36.46 9.89 20.55
CA LEU A 728 35.73 8.65 20.32
C LEU A 728 36.14 7.63 21.39
N VAL A 729 35.18 7.17 22.18
CA VAL A 729 35.40 6.12 23.18
C VAL A 729 35.01 4.77 22.60
N VAL A 730 35.97 3.84 22.51
CA VAL A 730 35.77 2.47 22.01
C VAL A 730 35.92 1.48 23.16
N ARG A 731 34.92 0.64 23.39
CA ARG A 731 34.95 -0.38 24.45
C ARG A 731 34.93 -1.78 23.84
N LEU A 732 35.92 -2.61 24.16
CA LEU A 732 36.06 -3.98 23.64
C LEU A 732 36.16 -4.98 24.79
N ARG A 733 35.53 -6.15 24.66
CA ARG A 733 35.60 -7.23 25.66
C ARG A 733 36.72 -8.22 25.33
N ASN A 734 37.53 -8.60 26.32
CA ASN A 734 38.57 -9.61 26.16
C ASN A 734 37.97 -11.02 26.11
N LEU A 735 38.06 -11.70 24.97
CA LEU A 735 37.60 -13.09 24.80
C LEU A 735 38.77 -14.08 24.63
N GLY A 736 40.01 -13.61 24.77
CA GLY A 736 41.21 -14.45 24.71
C GLY A 736 41.47 -15.17 26.03
N GLY A 737 42.41 -16.11 26.02
CA GLY A 737 42.80 -16.85 27.22
C GLY A 737 43.76 -16.10 28.16
N GLN A 738 44.14 -14.85 27.82
CA GLN A 738 45.18 -14.08 28.52
C GLN A 738 44.76 -12.62 28.76
N PRO A 739 45.21 -11.95 29.84
CA PRO A 739 44.85 -10.55 30.12
C PRO A 739 45.51 -9.55 29.16
N TRP A 740 44.78 -8.50 28.78
CA TRP A 740 45.29 -7.35 28.02
C TRP A 740 45.95 -6.34 28.94
N GLN A 741 47.13 -5.83 28.59
CA GLN A 741 47.81 -4.84 29.43
C GLN A 741 47.41 -3.41 29.03
N VAL A 742 46.94 -2.62 30.01
CA VAL A 742 46.61 -1.20 29.84
C VAL A 742 47.88 -0.44 29.44
N GLY A 743 47.76 0.49 28.49
CA GLY A 743 48.89 1.24 27.92
C GLY A 743 49.70 0.49 26.85
N THR A 744 49.54 -0.83 26.73
CA THR A 744 50.35 -1.65 25.81
C THR A 744 49.56 -2.10 24.59
N GLU A 745 48.33 -2.59 24.78
CA GLU A 745 47.48 -3.08 23.68
C GLU A 745 47.10 -1.98 22.69
N ARG A 746 47.17 -2.27 21.39
CA ARG A 746 46.98 -1.29 20.31
C ARG A 746 45.88 -1.69 19.33
N LEU A 747 45.22 -0.66 18.79
CA LEU A 747 44.38 -0.75 17.60
C LEU A 747 45.11 -0.07 16.41
N GLY A 748 44.72 -0.43 15.19
CA GLY A 748 45.18 0.19 13.95
C GLY A 748 44.05 0.23 12.92
N THR A 749 44.08 1.18 12.00
CA THR A 749 43.06 1.26 10.93
C THR A 749 43.16 0.07 10.00
N ALA A 750 42.05 -0.41 9.43
CA ALA A 750 42.09 -1.53 8.48
C ALA A 750 43.03 -1.24 7.30
N GLY A 751 43.90 -2.21 6.98
CA GLY A 751 44.84 -2.10 5.87
C GLY A 751 45.86 -0.95 5.97
N ASP A 752 46.09 -0.42 7.17
CA ASP A 752 47.01 0.71 7.40
C ASP A 752 46.59 2.02 6.72
N ALA A 753 45.33 2.14 6.32
CA ALA A 753 44.80 3.33 5.67
C ALA A 753 44.83 4.55 6.61
N ALA A 754 45.33 5.68 6.13
CA ALA A 754 45.32 6.93 6.88
C ALA A 754 43.88 7.41 7.11
N PHE A 755 43.52 7.73 8.37
CA PHE A 755 42.21 8.26 8.68
C PHE A 755 42.19 9.80 8.59
N PRO A 756 41.30 10.41 7.79
CA PRO A 756 41.34 11.86 7.50
C PRO A 756 41.13 12.79 8.70
N LEU A 757 40.51 12.29 9.78
CA LEU A 757 40.21 13.05 11.01
C LEU A 757 41.14 12.71 12.17
N ALA A 758 42.23 11.95 11.93
CA ALA A 758 43.23 11.64 12.94
C ALA A 758 43.94 12.91 13.44
N THR A 759 44.24 12.94 14.73
CA THR A 759 44.96 14.06 15.38
C THR A 759 46.43 13.73 15.60
N THR A 760 47.23 14.71 16.00
CA THR A 760 48.66 14.51 16.36
C THR A 760 48.87 13.62 17.58
N ALA A 761 47.83 13.33 18.36
CA ALA A 761 47.89 12.36 19.46
C ALA A 761 47.93 10.90 18.95
N TRP A 762 47.64 10.67 17.66
CA TRP A 762 47.87 9.39 17.02
C TRP A 762 49.35 9.28 16.65
N SER A 763 49.95 8.11 16.89
CA SER A 763 51.35 7.87 16.52
C SER A 763 51.58 7.89 15.00
N SER A 764 50.54 7.60 14.22
CA SER A 764 50.47 7.85 12.77
C SER A 764 49.00 7.98 12.35
N PRO A 765 48.70 8.46 11.13
CA PRO A 765 47.32 8.53 10.65
C PRO A 765 46.55 7.20 10.64
N SER A 766 47.24 6.06 10.80
CA SER A 766 46.66 4.70 10.85
C SER A 766 46.80 4.02 12.22
N ARG A 767 47.33 4.71 13.24
CA ARG A 767 47.66 4.16 14.56
C ARG A 767 47.11 5.02 15.72
N PRO A 768 45.88 4.75 16.19
CA PRO A 768 45.29 5.44 17.34
C PRO A 768 46.01 5.14 18.66
N PRO A 769 45.68 5.87 19.74
CA PRO A 769 46.23 5.64 21.08
C PRO A 769 46.01 4.21 21.61
N ALA A 770 46.81 3.84 22.62
CA ALA A 770 46.73 2.54 23.30
C ALA A 770 45.46 2.38 24.14
N LEU A 771 45.22 1.14 24.60
CA LEU A 771 44.23 0.81 25.61
C LEU A 771 44.38 1.74 26.80
N SER A 772 43.33 2.50 27.11
CA SER A 772 43.37 3.59 28.08
C SER A 772 43.10 3.09 29.50
N LEU A 773 42.12 2.19 29.70
CA LEU A 773 41.80 1.60 31.00
C LEU A 773 40.93 0.34 30.90
N ASN A 774 40.82 -0.39 32.02
CA ASN A 774 39.80 -1.42 32.22
C ASN A 774 38.47 -0.75 32.64
N ALA A 775 37.47 -0.81 31.76
CA ALA A 775 36.18 -0.16 31.96
C ALA A 775 35.37 -0.80 33.10
N ASN A 776 35.60 -2.08 33.38
CA ASN A 776 34.91 -2.79 34.46
C ASN A 776 35.62 -2.62 35.80
N ARG A 777 36.94 -2.40 35.78
CA ARG A 777 37.77 -2.18 36.98
C ARG A 777 38.77 -1.02 36.77
N PRO A 778 38.30 0.25 36.83
CA PRO A 778 39.16 1.40 36.60
C PRO A 778 40.37 1.42 37.56
N GLY A 779 41.56 1.73 37.03
CA GLY A 779 42.82 1.76 37.80
C GLY A 779 43.61 0.45 37.81
N THR A 780 43.05 -0.65 37.31
CA THR A 780 43.80 -1.91 37.15
C THR A 780 44.72 -1.88 35.93
N ALA A 781 45.91 -2.51 36.03
CA ALA A 781 46.91 -2.53 34.95
C ALA A 781 46.55 -3.49 33.79
N ALA A 782 45.51 -4.30 33.94
CA ALA A 782 45.12 -5.29 32.94
C ALA A 782 43.59 -5.47 32.82
N VAL A 783 43.14 -5.94 31.65
CA VAL A 783 41.78 -6.37 31.34
C VAL A 783 41.78 -7.89 31.17
N HIS A 784 41.26 -8.61 32.15
CA HIS A 784 41.25 -10.07 32.17
C HIS A 784 40.23 -10.66 31.19
N PRO A 785 40.32 -11.96 30.85
CA PRO A 785 39.30 -12.64 30.05
C PRO A 785 37.89 -12.40 30.60
N GLY A 786 36.98 -11.97 29.74
CA GLY A 786 35.60 -11.56 30.04
C GLY A 786 35.41 -10.07 30.36
N GLU A 787 36.48 -9.33 30.67
CA GLU A 787 36.41 -7.91 31.05
C GLU A 787 36.46 -6.97 29.85
N ILE A 788 36.09 -5.69 30.07
CA ILE A 788 36.01 -4.67 29.01
C ILE A 788 37.18 -3.69 29.13
N GLY A 789 37.94 -3.53 28.05
CA GLY A 789 38.92 -2.46 27.88
C GLY A 789 38.32 -1.26 27.15
N GLU A 790 38.74 -0.05 27.51
CA GLU A 790 38.33 1.21 26.90
C GLU A 790 39.51 1.91 26.22
N TRP A 791 39.33 2.31 24.96
CA TRP A 791 40.23 3.16 24.18
C TRP A 791 39.60 4.53 23.99
N ARG A 792 40.39 5.57 24.18
CA ARG A 792 40.02 6.96 23.98
C ARG A 792 40.77 7.53 22.78
N ILE A 793 40.03 7.82 21.72
CA ILE A 793 40.56 8.13 20.39
C ILE A 793 40.23 9.58 20.00
N PRO A 794 41.18 10.52 20.07
CA PRO A 794 40.94 11.92 19.75
C PRO A 794 40.84 12.16 18.24
N LEU A 795 39.81 12.90 17.81
CA LEU A 795 39.48 13.23 16.42
C LEU A 795 39.37 14.75 16.20
N SER A 796 39.66 15.23 14.99
CA SER A 796 39.46 16.65 14.63
C SER A 796 38.92 16.85 13.22
N ALA A 797 37.90 17.69 13.12
CA ALA A 797 37.27 18.17 11.89
C ALA A 797 37.65 19.61 11.51
N THR A 798 38.51 20.27 12.29
CA THR A 798 38.93 21.66 12.05
C THR A 798 39.55 21.81 10.65
N GLY A 799 38.92 22.63 9.80
CA GLY A 799 39.38 22.87 8.43
C GLY A 799 39.11 21.73 7.44
N LYS A 800 38.20 20.80 7.78
CA LYS A 800 37.80 19.67 6.91
C LYS A 800 36.42 19.93 6.29
N ALA A 801 36.19 19.45 5.07
CA ALA A 801 34.89 19.60 4.42
C ALA A 801 33.78 18.82 5.14
N THR A 802 32.55 19.33 5.09
CA THR A 802 31.35 18.63 5.54
C THR A 802 31.19 17.30 4.80
N GLY A 803 30.96 16.19 5.51
CA GLY A 803 30.87 14.86 4.91
C GLY A 803 30.94 13.73 5.94
N SER A 804 30.68 12.49 5.53
CA SER A 804 30.79 11.30 6.39
C SER A 804 32.04 10.49 6.06
N HIS A 805 32.76 10.08 7.09
CA HIS A 805 34.00 9.31 7.00
C HIS A 805 33.90 8.02 7.82
N ARG A 806 34.13 6.88 7.18
CA ARG A 806 34.10 5.58 7.85
C ARG A 806 35.45 5.24 8.46
N LEU A 807 35.49 5.00 9.77
CA LEU A 807 36.66 4.54 10.51
C LEU A 807 36.54 3.04 10.77
N VAL A 808 37.53 2.26 10.33
CA VAL A 808 37.60 0.81 10.57
C VAL A 808 38.86 0.49 11.37
N LEU A 809 38.74 -0.15 12.53
CA LEU A 809 39.80 -0.45 13.49
C LEU A 809 39.99 -1.97 13.66
N GLN A 810 41.22 -2.41 13.92
CA GLN A 810 41.58 -3.81 14.16
C GLN A 810 42.71 -3.90 15.18
N ALA A 811 42.78 -4.99 15.95
CA ALA A 811 43.86 -5.21 16.90
C ALA A 811 45.21 -5.42 16.19
N VAL A 812 46.27 -4.87 16.78
CA VAL A 812 47.63 -4.94 16.26
C VAL A 812 48.56 -5.44 17.36
N ALA A 813 49.34 -6.48 17.05
CA ALA A 813 50.36 -7.01 17.95
C ALA A 813 51.66 -7.24 17.17
N GLY A 814 52.77 -6.63 17.62
CA GLY A 814 54.03 -6.66 16.87
C GLY A 814 53.90 -6.03 15.48
N SER A 815 54.35 -6.71 14.44
CA SER A 815 54.21 -6.30 13.03
C SER A 815 52.91 -6.78 12.36
N GLY A 816 52.04 -7.51 13.07
CA GLY A 816 50.88 -8.19 12.49
C GLY A 816 49.52 -7.71 13.05
N ARG A 817 48.47 -7.92 12.26
CA ARG A 817 47.07 -7.63 12.60
C ARG A 817 46.31 -8.92 12.86
N TYR A 818 45.46 -8.94 13.88
CA TYR A 818 44.74 -10.15 14.30
C TYR A 818 43.31 -9.83 14.72
N GLY A 819 42.43 -10.84 14.67
CA GLY A 819 41.02 -10.70 15.06
C GLY A 819 40.14 -9.91 14.07
N PRO A 820 38.84 -9.74 14.34
CA PRO A 820 37.91 -9.08 13.44
C PRO A 820 38.00 -7.54 13.51
N GLN A 821 37.44 -6.86 12.51
CA GLN A 821 37.45 -5.40 12.37
C GLN A 821 36.20 -4.74 13.00
N VAL A 822 36.37 -3.54 13.55
CA VAL A 822 35.30 -2.69 14.09
C VAL A 822 35.13 -1.46 13.21
N ALA A 823 33.93 -1.17 12.72
CA ALA A 823 33.67 -0.01 11.88
C ALA A 823 32.70 0.99 12.54
N THR A 824 32.94 2.28 12.37
CA THR A 824 32.03 3.37 12.79
C THR A 824 32.05 4.52 11.79
N ASP A 825 30.94 5.24 11.64
CA ASP A 825 30.82 6.41 10.76
C ASP A 825 30.93 7.72 11.55
N VAL A 826 31.81 8.62 11.10
CA VAL A 826 32.06 9.93 11.71
C VAL A 826 31.63 11.01 10.72
N THR A 827 30.64 11.81 11.10
CA THR A 827 30.07 12.86 10.24
C THR A 827 30.57 14.24 10.64
N VAL A 828 31.12 15.00 9.70
CA VAL A 828 31.46 16.41 9.85
C VAL A 828 30.32 17.27 9.35
N THR A 829 29.82 18.18 10.18
CA THR A 829 28.71 19.11 9.91
C THR A 829 29.19 20.57 9.89
N GLY A 830 28.69 21.39 8.96
CA GLY A 830 28.97 22.84 8.90
C GLY A 830 28.02 23.67 9.76
N LEU A 831 28.48 24.80 10.32
CA LEU A 831 27.61 25.72 11.07
C LEU A 831 26.66 26.49 10.12
N ASN A 832 25.37 26.53 10.49
CA ASN A 832 24.41 27.49 9.95
C ASN A 832 24.84 28.93 10.26
N ALA A 833 24.74 29.81 9.27
CA ALA A 833 24.99 31.26 9.40
C ALA A 833 24.11 31.92 10.48
N PRO A 834 24.50 33.09 11.03
CA PRO A 834 23.93 33.63 12.27
C PRO A 834 22.46 34.03 12.15
N ARG A 835 21.74 33.75 13.24
CA ARG A 835 20.35 34.10 13.56
C ARG A 835 20.09 35.60 13.39
N ALA A 836 19.02 35.96 12.67
CA ALA A 836 18.52 37.32 12.55
C ALA A 836 18.20 37.94 13.93
N THR A 837 18.66 39.17 14.13
CA THR A 837 18.45 40.01 15.32
C THR A 837 16.95 40.38 15.49
N PRO A 838 16.37 40.37 16.71
CA PRO A 838 14.99 40.78 16.93
C PRO A 838 14.83 42.32 16.83
N PRO A 839 13.61 42.85 16.57
CA PRO A 839 13.42 44.26 16.28
C PRO A 839 13.61 45.10 17.55
N ARG A 840 14.43 46.15 17.45
CA ARG A 840 14.43 47.27 18.41
C ARG A 840 13.56 48.39 17.84
N SER A 841 12.65 48.87 18.68
CA SER A 841 11.81 50.06 18.50
C SER A 841 12.63 51.35 18.34
N THR A 842 12.31 52.13 17.29
CA THR A 842 12.32 53.62 17.12
C THR A 842 13.41 54.49 17.80
N PRO A 843 13.90 55.59 17.17
CA PRO A 843 13.07 56.59 16.47
C PRO A 843 13.64 57.22 15.17
N LEU A 844 12.74 57.98 14.57
CA LEU A 844 12.79 58.90 13.44
C LEU A 844 13.98 59.90 13.38
N TYR A 845 14.30 60.25 12.11
CA TYR A 845 14.68 61.57 11.55
C TYR A 845 16.14 61.87 11.13
N LYS A 846 16.21 62.56 9.96
CA LYS A 846 17.30 63.24 9.20
C LYS A 846 18.29 62.32 8.45
N GLY A 847 18.56 62.45 7.15
CA GLY A 847 18.23 63.47 6.14
C GLY A 847 19.47 63.80 5.29
N SER A 848 19.26 64.02 3.98
CA SER A 848 20.19 64.43 2.90
C SER A 848 20.80 63.27 2.07
N GLY A 849 20.71 63.26 0.74
CA GLY A 849 20.06 64.15 -0.22
C GLY A 849 20.59 63.89 -1.63
N SER A 850 19.69 63.85 -2.63
CA SER A 850 19.99 64.17 -4.04
C SER A 850 18.70 64.30 -4.88
N ARG A 851 18.27 65.57 -5.01
CA ARG A 851 17.64 66.32 -6.14
C ARG A 851 16.73 65.58 -7.15
N PHE A 852 15.43 65.93 -7.28
CA PHE A 852 14.77 67.06 -8.04
C PHE A 852 14.92 66.91 -9.57
N LEU A 853 13.93 67.05 -10.48
CA LEU A 853 12.60 67.70 -10.65
C LEU A 853 11.77 66.85 -11.66
N GLY A 854 10.45 66.92 -11.87
CA GLY A 854 9.35 67.78 -11.40
C GLY A 854 8.14 67.64 -12.35
N SER A 855 6.92 67.75 -11.80
CA SER A 855 5.60 68.06 -12.42
C SER A 855 5.18 67.33 -13.71
N ARG A 856 4.00 66.71 -13.84
CA ARG A 856 2.68 66.87 -13.21
C ARG A 856 2.03 65.51 -13.02
#